data_AF-A0A0W0SAT5-F1
#
_entry.id   AF-A0A0W0SAT5-F1
#
_cell.length_a   1.000
_cell.length_b   1.000
_cell.length_c   1.000
_cell.angle_alpha   90.00
_cell.angle_beta   90.00
_cell.angle_gamma   90.00
#
_symmetry.space_group_name_H-M   'P 1'
#
loop_
_entity.id
_entity.type
_entity.pdbx_description
1 polymer ?
#
loop_
_entity_poly.entity_id
_entity_poly.type
_entity_poly.pdbx_seq_one_letter_code
_entity_poly.pdbx_strand_id
1 'polypeptide(L)'
;MAKNTLFNFLSQNESIVQLPQGHKLILDFNKSSQHYYYRIELPIEEFSIKDQGSMYALDNHHLSVYENENRQNPKLSQYHYTAKFISQSGERYRLHVYFNAFDELIQNIAFERDTADGYKLIDSTNMRNQLIILALRHTEPLINNLRQQHQKKIKNLETHYKDCDQRLLKHFDSEPQNTTEILEITEEACGVLRELLPLIRSSSYTEALRFHEATARSLKKARTSSVELMTSTPSTNRDNHVEEIAEEVSNPQDEASSHDQAAQKEAKASHEKATQSTKPKVFIIDKLAEELKALDTQFEELSKAPTEVQAKKIEELLAKTYEINLTYERHLQLKDLHQLQKIRRKLQKLEADLLPSLLFGNQFELAALLTSSHHLLRAEKFLAVALQTGNSKLLDFILTYGDIDINNQRVTVFKKSFASAVYACFQEDSASHPMSECLSVLIQHGASLFAPDNKGLPLVYSILTGDTHPLRKALFMNRARTIESVEFFKKLNALLRVYLTRETLSIEDKSAIESDLKSFESQLENLQTVDMEDPSSRFLMKRVNHLEERFVGAILSQLRQAPEIIDLNKKVQKAAAMLNSKLSKHQLRQAKIHVSNHIESLEKVLAKIDVMSFGFDFLKTKAIEGLNNHLELIQKKSELLDIQSEILRYRNRKANKNYKDLMRQQNVLLQEIKELEKENPLMQDFEALDNSLEALGSLEQTFKNLNQDLQSLKGMSDLLNQFSIIFSFSKSTTADSPTEADEDKENDEMLAKFEKEHEDLIELMNKPSSSL
;
A
#
# COMPACT_ATOMS: atom_id res chain seq x y z
N MET A 1 2.58 22.53 -5.76
CA MET A 1 2.77 21.14 -6.23
C MET A 1 3.40 20.31 -5.12
N ALA A 2 3.20 19.00 -5.14
CA ALA A 2 3.86 18.09 -4.21
C ALA A 2 5.33 17.90 -4.61
N LYS A 3 6.25 18.34 -3.75
CA LYS A 3 7.68 18.12 -3.95
C LYS A 3 8.11 16.79 -3.35
N ASN A 4 9.04 16.12 -4.02
CA ASN A 4 9.67 14.89 -3.58
C ASN A 4 10.54 15.16 -2.34
N THR A 5 10.24 14.50 -1.21
CA THR A 5 10.97 14.74 0.05
C THR A 5 12.45 14.33 -0.04
N LEU A 6 12.78 13.27 -0.79
CA LEU A 6 14.16 12.85 -1.02
C LEU A 6 14.93 13.87 -1.88
N PHE A 7 14.28 14.48 -2.88
CA PHE A 7 14.88 15.57 -3.66
C PHE A 7 15.15 16.80 -2.78
N ASN A 8 14.18 17.21 -1.97
CA ASN A 8 14.34 18.35 -1.05
C ASN A 8 15.46 18.09 -0.03
N PHE A 9 15.59 16.86 0.48
CA PHE A 9 16.68 16.46 1.34
C PHE A 9 18.06 16.63 0.68
N LEU A 10 18.23 16.10 -0.54
CA LEU A 10 19.46 16.27 -1.32
C LEU A 10 19.75 17.76 -1.59
N SER A 11 18.72 18.52 -2.00
CA SER A 11 18.85 19.94 -2.35
C SER A 11 19.25 20.84 -1.17
N GLN A 12 18.73 20.57 0.03
CA GLN A 12 19.05 21.37 1.22
C GLN A 12 20.38 20.96 1.89
N ASN A 13 20.92 19.78 1.58
CA ASN A 13 22.05 19.19 2.32
C ASN A 13 23.19 18.72 1.40
N GLU A 14 23.27 19.21 0.15
CA GLU A 14 24.22 18.78 -0.89
C GLU A 14 25.69 18.75 -0.41
N SER A 15 26.10 19.68 0.45
CA SER A 15 27.45 19.78 1.03
C SER A 15 27.71 18.86 2.24
N ILE A 16 26.67 18.22 2.79
CA ILE A 16 26.73 17.44 4.04
C ILE A 16 26.30 15.97 3.82
N VAL A 17 25.50 15.68 2.78
CA VAL A 17 25.07 14.32 2.42
C VAL A 17 26.28 13.42 2.20
N GLN A 18 26.36 12.36 2.99
CA GLN A 18 27.43 11.37 2.90
C GLN A 18 27.03 10.31 1.88
N LEU A 19 27.64 10.31 0.69
CA LEU A 19 27.47 9.23 -0.27
C LEU A 19 28.48 8.10 -0.03
N PRO A 20 28.18 6.85 -0.41
CA PRO A 20 29.16 5.76 -0.39
C PRO A 20 30.34 6.06 -1.32
N GLN A 21 31.48 5.41 -1.07
CA GLN A 21 32.70 5.63 -1.85
C GLN A 21 32.46 5.42 -3.37
N GLY A 22 33.09 6.26 -4.19
CA GLY A 22 32.97 6.21 -5.66
C GLY A 22 31.69 6.84 -6.24
N HIS A 23 30.71 7.19 -5.42
CA HIS A 23 29.48 7.84 -5.87
C HIS A 23 29.64 9.36 -6.00
N LYS A 24 28.87 10.00 -6.88
CA LYS A 24 28.86 11.47 -7.04
C LYS A 24 27.45 12.02 -7.17
N LEU A 25 27.12 13.07 -6.43
CA LEU A 25 25.87 13.82 -6.57
C LEU A 25 26.05 14.92 -7.62
N ILE A 26 25.12 15.03 -8.56
CA ILE A 26 25.10 16.05 -9.61
C ILE A 26 23.67 16.57 -9.76
N LEU A 27 23.46 17.88 -9.70
CA LEU A 27 22.19 18.50 -10.10
C LEU A 27 22.15 18.66 -11.63
N ASP A 28 21.10 18.16 -12.27
CA ASP A 28 20.93 18.17 -13.72
C ASP A 28 19.50 18.64 -14.09
N PHE A 29 19.28 19.05 -15.35
CA PHE A 29 18.05 19.68 -15.81
C PHE A 29 17.49 18.99 -17.06
N ASN A 30 16.29 18.42 -16.94
CA ASN A 30 15.62 17.80 -18.06
C ASN A 30 14.92 18.87 -18.92
N LYS A 31 15.51 19.17 -20.09
CA LYS A 31 15.00 20.16 -21.04
C LYS A 31 13.57 19.88 -21.53
N SER A 32 13.18 18.61 -21.64
CA SER A 32 11.87 18.21 -22.16
C SER A 32 10.75 18.33 -21.13
N SER A 33 11.03 18.08 -19.84
CA SER A 33 10.05 18.24 -18.76
C SER A 33 10.18 19.57 -17.99
N GLN A 34 11.18 20.39 -18.30
CA GLN A 34 11.50 21.64 -17.62
C GLN A 34 11.64 21.49 -16.09
N HIS A 35 12.23 20.37 -15.64
CA HIS A 35 12.37 20.05 -14.22
C HIS A 35 13.80 19.64 -13.88
N TYR A 36 14.22 20.00 -12.66
CA TYR A 36 15.49 19.56 -12.10
C TYR A 36 15.40 18.13 -11.57
N TYR A 37 16.54 17.44 -11.57
CA TYR A 37 16.69 16.13 -10.97
C TYR A 37 18.12 15.96 -10.44
N TYR A 38 18.26 15.27 -9.32
CA TYR A 38 19.58 14.86 -8.82
C TYR A 38 19.97 13.54 -9.47
N ARG A 39 21.12 13.53 -10.15
CA ARG A 39 21.78 12.35 -10.69
C ARG A 39 22.89 11.92 -9.73
N ILE A 40 22.75 10.74 -9.15
CA ILE A 40 23.78 10.08 -8.36
C ILE A 40 24.51 9.11 -9.29
N GLU A 41 25.72 9.48 -9.72
CA GLU A 41 26.59 8.58 -10.49
C GLU A 41 27.09 7.44 -9.58
N LEU A 42 27.07 6.23 -10.11
CA LEU A 42 27.39 4.99 -9.40
C LEU A 42 28.74 4.45 -9.90
N PRO A 43 29.51 3.73 -9.06
CA PRO A 43 30.82 3.21 -9.43
C PRO A 43 30.70 2.07 -10.46
N ILE A 44 31.35 2.24 -11.61
CA ILE A 44 31.36 1.24 -12.69
C ILE A 44 32.13 0.00 -12.23
N GLU A 45 31.39 -1.09 -12.00
CA GLU A 45 31.92 -2.44 -11.79
C GLU A 45 31.94 -3.21 -13.11
N GLU A 46 32.83 -4.21 -13.25
CA GLU A 46 32.81 -5.13 -14.40
C GLU A 46 31.55 -6.00 -14.36
N PHE A 47 30.49 -5.53 -15.03
CA PHE A 47 29.22 -6.23 -15.14
C PHE A 47 28.85 -6.43 -16.60
N SER A 48 28.36 -7.63 -16.93
CA SER A 48 27.90 -7.97 -18.27
C SER A 48 26.65 -8.82 -18.24
N ILE A 49 25.71 -8.50 -19.13
CA ILE A 49 24.47 -9.27 -19.31
C ILE A 49 24.66 -10.17 -20.53
N LYS A 50 24.27 -11.44 -20.41
CA LYS A 50 24.32 -12.41 -21.51
C LYS A 50 22.91 -12.78 -21.95
N ASP A 51 22.68 -12.77 -23.26
CA ASP A 51 21.43 -13.20 -23.88
C ASP A 51 21.66 -13.76 -25.28
N GLN A 52 21.18 -14.98 -25.54
CA GLN A 52 21.22 -15.64 -26.85
C GLN A 52 22.56 -15.56 -27.62
N GLY A 53 23.69 -15.57 -26.90
CA GLY A 53 25.05 -15.44 -27.46
C GLY A 53 25.59 -14.00 -27.55
N SER A 54 24.72 -12.99 -27.42
CA SER A 54 25.12 -11.59 -27.26
C SER A 54 25.56 -11.29 -25.84
N MET A 55 26.50 -10.35 -25.70
CA MET A 55 27.02 -9.86 -24.42
C MET A 55 26.95 -8.33 -24.41
N TYR A 56 26.36 -7.79 -23.34
CA TYR A 56 26.19 -6.36 -23.12
C TYR A 56 27.01 -5.95 -21.89
N ALA A 57 28.13 -5.25 -22.11
CA ALA A 57 28.97 -4.74 -21.03
C ALA A 57 28.40 -3.44 -20.47
N LEU A 58 28.41 -3.27 -19.15
CA LEU A 58 27.99 -2.04 -18.47
C LEU A 58 28.99 -0.91 -18.79
N ASP A 59 28.50 0.21 -19.31
CA ASP A 59 29.28 1.38 -19.73
C ASP A 59 29.17 2.53 -18.71
N ASN A 60 27.96 2.81 -18.23
CA ASN A 60 27.71 3.71 -17.11
C ASN A 60 26.37 3.42 -16.46
N HIS A 61 26.19 3.86 -15.21
CA HIS A 61 24.91 3.81 -14.52
C HIS A 61 24.80 4.92 -13.48
N HIS A 62 23.57 5.30 -13.17
CA HIS A 62 23.24 6.33 -12.20
C HIS A 62 21.83 6.12 -11.63
N LEU A 63 21.55 6.76 -10.50
CA LEU A 63 20.22 6.89 -9.93
C LEU A 63 19.74 8.35 -10.08
N SER A 64 18.51 8.55 -10.51
CA SER A 64 17.92 9.87 -10.80
C SER A 64 16.70 10.13 -9.92
N VAL A 65 16.79 11.15 -9.06
CA VAL A 65 15.72 11.60 -8.14
C VAL A 65 15.08 12.87 -8.68
N TYR A 66 13.79 12.85 -8.99
CA TYR A 66 13.07 13.98 -9.60
C TYR A 66 12.56 15.00 -8.57
N GLU A 67 12.51 16.29 -8.92
CA GLU A 67 11.94 17.35 -8.06
C GLU A 67 10.47 17.11 -7.67
N ASN A 68 9.65 16.67 -8.63
CA ASN A 68 8.21 16.52 -8.47
C ASN A 68 7.79 15.06 -8.25
N GLU A 69 6.87 14.84 -7.32
CA GLU A 69 6.25 13.54 -7.01
C GLU A 69 4.72 13.69 -7.13
N ASN A 70 4.03 12.78 -7.82
CA ASN A 70 2.57 12.82 -7.86
C ASN A 70 1.96 12.19 -6.59
N ARG A 71 1.70 13.02 -5.57
CA ARG A 71 1.05 12.59 -4.31
C ARG A 71 -0.28 11.84 -4.49
N GLN A 72 -1.00 12.03 -5.60
CA GLN A 72 -2.29 11.35 -5.84
C GLN A 72 -2.12 9.94 -6.43
N ASN A 73 -0.92 9.58 -6.89
CA ASN A 73 -0.63 8.23 -7.38
C ASN A 73 0.75 7.76 -6.89
N PRO A 74 0.84 7.14 -5.71
CA PRO A 74 2.09 6.63 -5.15
C PRO A 74 2.71 5.46 -5.94
N LYS A 75 2.07 4.99 -7.03
CA LYS A 75 2.68 4.06 -8.00
C LYS A 75 3.54 4.76 -9.07
N LEU A 76 3.55 6.09 -9.13
CA LEU A 76 4.47 6.84 -9.97
C LEU A 76 5.84 6.97 -9.29
N SER A 77 6.90 7.04 -10.10
CA SER A 77 8.27 6.88 -9.61
C SER A 77 8.78 8.10 -8.83
N GLN A 78 9.26 7.89 -7.61
CA GLN A 78 9.99 8.92 -6.84
C GLN A 78 11.43 9.07 -7.35
N TYR A 79 12.03 7.97 -7.82
CA TYR A 79 13.34 7.93 -8.46
C TYR A 79 13.41 6.77 -9.46
N HIS A 80 14.46 6.75 -10.28
CA HIS A 80 14.72 5.64 -11.18
C HIS A 80 16.22 5.37 -11.32
N TYR A 81 16.55 4.11 -11.55
CA TYR A 81 17.88 3.66 -11.93
C TYR A 81 18.00 3.65 -13.45
N THR A 82 19.13 4.13 -13.96
CA THR A 82 19.47 4.09 -15.38
C THR A 82 20.82 3.42 -15.54
N ALA A 83 20.92 2.45 -16.43
CA ALA A 83 22.20 1.87 -16.86
C ALA A 83 22.32 1.93 -18.38
N LYS A 84 23.51 2.19 -18.90
CA LYS A 84 23.83 2.07 -20.32
C LYS A 84 24.77 0.91 -20.54
N PHE A 85 24.58 0.23 -21.66
CA PHE A 85 25.41 -0.90 -22.04
C PHE A 85 25.93 -0.74 -23.46
N ILE A 86 27.09 -1.33 -23.71
CA ILE A 86 27.68 -1.48 -25.03
C ILE A 86 27.72 -2.97 -25.36
N SER A 87 27.16 -3.33 -26.52
CA SER A 87 27.23 -4.69 -27.06
C SER A 87 28.59 -4.97 -27.72
N GLN A 88 28.88 -6.24 -27.99
CA GLN A 88 30.08 -6.65 -28.75
C GLN A 88 30.20 -6.00 -30.15
N SER A 89 29.09 -5.58 -30.77
CA SER A 89 29.07 -4.86 -32.05
C SER A 89 29.25 -3.34 -31.90
N GLY A 90 29.43 -2.83 -30.67
CA GLY A 90 29.55 -1.40 -30.37
C GLY A 90 28.22 -0.65 -30.27
N GLU A 91 27.09 -1.33 -30.49
CA GLU A 91 25.76 -0.73 -30.37
C GLU A 91 25.43 -0.40 -28.91
N ARG A 92 24.75 0.72 -28.68
CA ARG A 92 24.42 1.26 -27.35
C ARG A 92 22.99 0.95 -26.93
N TYR A 93 22.84 0.67 -25.64
CA TYR A 93 21.59 0.27 -25.01
C TYR A 93 21.38 1.06 -23.72
N ARG A 94 20.14 1.21 -23.30
CA ARG A 94 19.73 1.87 -22.06
C ARG A 94 18.68 1.05 -21.33
N LEU A 95 18.89 0.83 -20.04
CA LEU A 95 17.92 0.32 -19.09
C LEU A 95 17.38 1.49 -18.26
N HIS A 96 16.07 1.52 -18.05
CA HIS A 96 15.42 2.27 -16.98
C HIS A 96 14.65 1.31 -16.06
N VAL A 97 14.84 1.47 -14.74
CA VAL A 97 14.09 0.76 -13.68
C VAL A 97 13.55 1.79 -12.69
N TYR A 98 12.24 1.82 -12.52
CA TYR A 98 11.55 2.85 -11.74
C TYR A 98 11.23 2.37 -10.33
N PHE A 99 11.25 3.28 -9.34
CA PHE A 99 10.99 2.97 -7.93
C PHE A 99 9.98 3.95 -7.32
N ASN A 100 9.08 3.43 -6.48
CA ASN A 100 7.98 4.17 -5.88
C ASN A 100 8.37 4.91 -4.58
N ALA A 101 7.36 5.55 -3.97
CA ALA A 101 7.43 6.27 -2.70
C ALA A 101 7.90 5.45 -1.46
N PHE A 102 7.91 4.12 -1.58
CA PHE A 102 8.21 3.13 -0.53
C PHE A 102 9.47 2.32 -0.87
N ASP A 103 10.27 2.79 -1.83
CA ASP A 103 11.49 2.16 -2.35
C ASP A 103 11.24 0.82 -3.08
N GLU A 104 10.01 0.58 -3.56
CA GLU A 104 9.64 -0.62 -4.31
C GLU A 104 9.76 -0.45 -5.82
N LEU A 105 10.26 -1.50 -6.49
CA LEU A 105 10.43 -1.56 -7.94
C LEU A 105 9.09 -1.61 -8.68
N ILE A 106 8.87 -0.60 -9.52
CA ILE A 106 7.75 -0.50 -10.47
C ILE A 106 8.12 -1.33 -11.71
N GLN A 107 7.34 -2.38 -12.00
CA GLN A 107 7.79 -3.50 -12.84
C GLN A 107 7.94 -3.22 -14.34
N ASN A 108 7.59 -2.03 -14.81
CA ASN A 108 7.80 -1.63 -16.20
C ASN A 108 9.26 -1.17 -16.40
N ILE A 109 10.19 -2.12 -16.38
CA ILE A 109 11.56 -1.87 -16.84
C ILE A 109 11.51 -1.59 -18.35
N ALA A 110 12.23 -0.57 -18.80
CA ALA A 110 12.40 -0.28 -20.22
C ALA A 110 13.85 -0.57 -20.59
N PHE A 111 14.06 -1.57 -21.46
CA PHE A 111 15.36 -1.84 -22.07
C PHE A 111 15.30 -1.46 -23.54
N GLU A 112 16.12 -0.52 -23.95
CA GLU A 112 16.00 0.21 -25.21
C GLU A 112 17.34 0.23 -25.95
N ARG A 113 17.31 0.12 -27.27
CA ARG A 113 18.45 0.33 -28.15
C ARG A 113 18.48 1.78 -28.62
N ASP A 114 19.66 2.38 -28.65
CA ASP A 114 19.91 3.67 -29.29
C ASP A 114 19.90 3.49 -30.82
N THR A 115 19.07 4.26 -31.53
CA THR A 115 18.93 4.22 -32.99
C THR A 115 18.84 5.63 -33.56
N ALA A 116 18.99 5.79 -34.88
CA ALA A 116 18.90 7.09 -35.54
C ALA A 116 17.57 7.82 -35.30
N ASP A 117 16.48 7.07 -35.06
CA ASP A 117 15.15 7.62 -34.75
C ASP A 117 14.92 7.82 -33.23
N GLY A 118 15.96 7.66 -32.41
CA GLY A 118 15.90 7.64 -30.94
C GLY A 118 15.86 6.23 -30.34
N TYR A 119 15.41 6.16 -29.09
CA TYR A 119 15.39 4.91 -28.31
C TYR A 119 14.22 4.01 -28.72
N LYS A 120 14.51 2.73 -29.01
CA LYS A 120 13.51 1.72 -29.37
C LYS A 120 13.54 0.57 -28.36
N LEU A 121 12.37 0.23 -27.80
CA LEU A 121 12.21 -0.85 -26.83
C LEU A 121 12.61 -2.20 -27.45
N ILE A 122 13.27 -3.05 -26.66
CA ILE A 122 13.68 -4.40 -27.03
C ILE A 122 12.94 -5.39 -26.15
N ASP A 123 12.59 -6.56 -26.71
CA ASP A 123 12.19 -7.69 -25.89
C ASP A 123 13.35 -8.08 -24.96
N SER A 124 13.15 -7.83 -23.67
CA SER A 124 14.12 -8.10 -22.61
C SER A 124 13.71 -9.31 -21.77
N THR A 125 12.74 -10.12 -22.21
CA THR A 125 12.14 -11.20 -21.40
C THR A 125 13.20 -12.16 -20.79
N ASN A 126 14.22 -12.54 -21.56
CA ASN A 126 15.32 -13.41 -21.10
C ASN A 126 16.33 -12.70 -20.18
N MET A 127 16.53 -11.40 -20.39
CA MET A 127 17.48 -10.55 -19.64
C MET A 127 16.85 -9.93 -18.39
N ARG A 128 15.52 -9.90 -18.30
CA ARG A 128 14.72 -9.13 -17.34
C ARG A 128 15.19 -9.31 -15.90
N ASN A 129 15.49 -10.54 -15.51
CA ASN A 129 16.02 -10.83 -14.18
C ASN A 129 17.40 -10.19 -14.00
N GLN A 130 18.38 -10.47 -14.88
CA GLN A 130 19.73 -9.87 -14.80
C GLN A 130 19.70 -8.32 -14.72
N LEU A 131 18.80 -7.68 -15.47
CA LEU A 131 18.57 -6.22 -15.45
C LEU A 131 18.02 -5.72 -14.10
N ILE A 132 17.05 -6.43 -13.51
CA ILE A 132 16.48 -6.10 -12.20
C ILE A 132 17.51 -6.31 -11.08
N ILE A 133 18.27 -7.41 -11.13
CA ILE A 133 19.33 -7.74 -10.17
C ILE A 133 20.36 -6.61 -10.11
N LEU A 134 20.81 -6.13 -11.27
CA LEU A 134 21.74 -5.02 -11.36
C LEU A 134 21.18 -3.75 -10.69
N ALA A 135 19.92 -3.40 -10.98
CA ALA A 135 19.30 -2.22 -10.38
C ALA A 135 19.26 -2.32 -8.85
N LEU A 136 18.67 -3.39 -8.30
CA LEU A 136 18.49 -3.57 -6.85
C LEU A 136 19.83 -3.55 -6.09
N ARG A 137 20.86 -4.23 -6.63
CA ARG A 137 22.23 -4.29 -6.05
C ARG A 137 22.81 -2.89 -5.76
N HIS A 138 22.57 -1.92 -6.63
CA HIS A 138 23.09 -0.56 -6.46
C HIS A 138 22.08 0.42 -5.84
N THR A 139 20.77 0.23 -6.05
CA THR A 139 19.76 1.16 -5.52
C THR A 139 19.46 0.95 -4.04
N GLU A 140 19.27 -0.29 -3.59
CA GLU A 140 18.80 -0.54 -2.21
C GLU A 140 19.79 -0.03 -1.14
N PRO A 141 21.12 -0.31 -1.20
CA PRO A 141 22.05 0.16 -0.17
C PRO A 141 22.18 1.68 -0.13
N LEU A 142 22.19 2.32 -1.31
CA LEU A 142 22.29 3.77 -1.46
C LEU A 142 21.05 4.48 -0.91
N ILE A 143 19.85 4.05 -1.32
CA ILE A 143 18.59 4.67 -0.91
C ILE A 143 18.36 4.47 0.59
N ASN A 144 18.58 3.27 1.13
CA ASN A 144 18.45 3.01 2.56
C ASN A 144 19.38 3.92 3.39
N ASN A 145 20.62 4.16 2.92
CA ASN A 145 21.54 5.09 3.56
C ASN A 145 21.06 6.56 3.51
N LEU A 146 20.56 7.02 2.36
CA LEU A 146 20.00 8.36 2.20
C LEU A 146 18.74 8.55 3.07
N ARG A 147 17.85 7.55 3.14
CA ARG A 147 16.65 7.54 4.02
C ARG A 147 17.03 7.68 5.50
N GLN A 148 18.06 6.97 5.95
CA GLN A 148 18.56 7.08 7.34
C GLN A 148 19.12 8.48 7.64
N GLN A 149 19.88 9.08 6.72
CA GLN A 149 20.37 10.45 6.89
C GLN A 149 19.21 11.47 6.90
N HIS A 150 18.22 11.27 6.03
CA HIS A 150 17.01 12.11 5.95
C HIS A 150 16.19 12.08 7.25
N GLN A 151 15.88 10.87 7.77
CA GLN A 151 15.19 10.70 9.06
C GLN A 151 15.98 11.36 10.21
N LYS A 152 17.31 11.25 10.21
CA LYS A 152 18.19 11.89 11.21
C LYS A 152 18.12 13.42 11.14
N LYS A 153 18.12 14.01 9.94
CA LYS A 153 17.96 15.47 9.75
C LYS A 153 16.59 15.95 10.23
N ILE A 154 15.50 15.23 9.91
CA ILE A 154 14.15 15.52 10.41
C ILE A 154 14.13 15.51 11.95
N LYS A 155 14.62 14.44 12.59
CA LYS A 155 14.66 14.32 14.06
C LYS A 155 15.46 15.44 14.73
N ASN A 156 16.58 15.86 14.13
CA ASN A 156 17.37 16.98 14.61
C ASN A 156 16.60 18.31 14.51
N LEU A 157 15.95 18.59 13.38
CA LEU A 157 15.14 19.80 13.18
C LEU A 157 13.92 19.84 14.12
N GLU A 158 13.23 18.72 14.31
CA GLU A 158 12.11 18.63 15.27
C GLU A 158 12.57 18.85 16.72
N THR A 159 13.80 18.44 17.05
CA THR A 159 14.41 18.68 18.38
C THR A 159 14.80 20.15 18.55
N HIS A 160 15.42 20.75 17.53
CA HIS A 160 15.81 22.16 17.52
C HIS A 160 14.57 23.08 17.60
N TYR A 161 13.51 22.79 16.84
CA TYR A 161 12.25 23.54 16.95
C TYR A 161 11.64 23.48 18.35
N LYS A 162 11.70 22.32 19.03
CA LYS A 162 11.24 22.17 20.41
C LYS A 162 12.10 22.99 21.39
N ASP A 163 13.41 23.09 21.19
CA ASP A 163 14.27 23.98 21.98
C ASP A 163 13.91 25.47 21.76
N CYS A 164 13.73 25.89 20.50
CA CYS A 164 13.29 27.27 20.19
C CYS A 164 11.97 27.61 20.88
N ASP A 165 10.97 26.72 20.88
CA ASP A 165 9.70 26.96 21.56
C ASP A 165 9.86 27.02 23.10
N GLN A 166 10.70 26.17 23.69
CA GLN A 166 11.03 26.24 25.13
C GLN A 166 11.80 27.51 25.51
N ARG A 167 12.72 27.98 24.65
CA ARG A 167 13.42 29.26 24.84
C ARG A 167 12.43 30.42 24.78
N LEU A 168 11.60 30.49 23.73
CA LEU A 168 10.54 31.50 23.63
C LEU A 168 9.65 31.55 24.88
N LEU A 169 9.30 30.42 25.51
CA LEU A 169 8.55 30.42 26.77
C LEU A 169 9.25 31.20 27.88
N LYS A 170 10.55 30.94 28.12
CA LYS A 170 11.33 31.61 29.16
C LYS A 170 11.42 33.13 28.95
N HIS A 171 11.61 33.58 27.70
CA HIS A 171 11.69 35.02 27.38
C HIS A 171 10.30 35.70 27.36
N PHE A 172 9.22 34.96 27.15
CA PHE A 172 7.86 35.49 27.30
C PHE A 172 7.43 35.61 28.77
N ASP A 173 7.90 34.73 29.66
CA ASP A 173 7.53 34.70 31.08
C ASP A 173 8.42 35.61 31.98
N SER A 174 9.46 36.26 31.45
CA SER A 174 10.38 37.11 32.22
C SER A 174 10.09 38.61 32.05
N GLU A 175 10.12 39.37 33.15
CA GLU A 175 9.54 40.73 33.20
C GLU A 175 10.30 41.87 32.49
N PRO A 176 11.62 41.82 32.22
CA PRO A 176 12.22 42.69 31.20
C PRO A 176 12.17 41.99 29.84
N GLN A 177 11.03 42.12 29.15
CA GLN A 177 10.77 41.46 27.86
C GLN A 177 11.71 41.98 26.76
N ASN A 178 12.87 41.34 26.57
CA ASN A 178 13.83 41.73 25.54
C ASN A 178 13.28 41.38 24.15
N THR A 179 12.61 42.35 23.54
CA THR A 179 11.96 42.23 22.21
C THR A 179 12.95 41.76 21.14
N THR A 180 14.25 42.05 21.30
CA THR A 180 15.31 41.61 20.39
C THR A 180 15.53 40.10 20.46
N GLU A 181 15.72 39.54 21.67
CA GLU A 181 15.89 38.10 21.87
C GLU A 181 14.65 37.32 21.44
N ILE A 182 13.45 37.81 21.75
CA ILE A 182 12.19 37.18 21.33
C ILE A 182 12.10 37.15 19.80
N LEU A 183 12.48 38.24 19.12
CA LEU A 183 12.52 38.28 17.66
C LEU A 183 13.55 37.29 17.10
N GLU A 184 14.78 37.28 17.61
CA GLU A 184 15.85 36.38 17.17
C GLU A 184 15.45 34.90 17.28
N ILE A 185 14.88 34.47 18.41
CA ILE A 185 14.43 33.08 18.59
C ILE A 185 13.21 32.78 17.70
N THR A 186 12.33 33.76 17.44
CA THR A 186 11.19 33.59 16.52
C THR A 186 11.68 33.43 15.08
N GLU A 187 12.71 34.16 14.66
CA GLU A 187 13.34 34.01 13.35
C GLU A 187 14.11 32.69 13.22
N GLU A 188 14.80 32.26 14.29
CA GLU A 188 15.42 30.93 14.40
C GLU A 188 14.37 29.83 14.20
N ALA A 189 13.24 29.90 14.91
CA ALA A 189 12.12 28.97 14.76
C ALA A 189 11.53 28.98 13.33
N CYS A 190 11.39 30.15 12.70
CA CYS A 190 10.98 30.25 11.30
C CYS A 190 11.97 29.56 10.35
N GLY A 191 13.28 29.73 10.57
CA GLY A 191 14.34 29.07 9.81
C GLY A 191 14.23 27.55 9.89
N VAL A 192 14.20 27.01 11.11
CA VAL A 192 14.08 25.56 11.36
C VAL A 192 12.81 24.98 10.72
N LEU A 193 11.67 25.68 10.81
CA LEU A 193 10.42 25.22 10.20
C LEU A 193 10.43 25.28 8.65
N ARG A 194 11.10 26.27 8.05
CA ARG A 194 11.29 26.34 6.59
C ARG A 194 12.23 25.24 6.07
N GLU A 195 13.22 24.83 6.86
CA GLU A 195 14.02 23.62 6.56
C GLU A 195 13.20 22.34 6.72
N LEU A 196 12.39 22.22 7.78
CA LEU A 196 11.65 20.99 8.10
C LEU A 196 10.51 20.69 7.13
N LEU A 197 9.69 21.69 6.78
CA LEU A 197 8.45 21.48 6.00
C LEU A 197 8.66 20.79 4.64
N PRO A 198 9.71 21.10 3.83
CA PRO A 198 9.97 20.38 2.57
C PRO A 198 10.41 18.92 2.73
N LEU A 199 10.91 18.53 3.90
CA LEU A 199 11.42 17.18 4.17
C LEU A 199 10.31 16.18 4.54
N ILE A 200 9.11 16.69 4.85
CA ILE A 200 8.00 15.89 5.37
C ILE A 200 6.76 15.97 4.47
N ARG A 201 5.87 14.97 4.56
CA ARG A 201 4.61 14.98 3.79
C ARG A 201 3.48 15.64 4.57
N SER A 202 3.46 15.48 5.90
CA SER A 202 2.46 16.07 6.80
C SER A 202 2.49 17.60 6.83
N SER A 203 1.30 18.22 6.93
CA SER A 203 1.10 19.66 7.03
C SER A 203 1.13 20.22 8.46
N SER A 204 1.27 19.39 9.51
CA SER A 204 1.08 19.79 10.93
C SER A 204 1.94 20.99 11.39
N TYR A 205 3.06 21.29 10.73
CA TYR A 205 3.94 22.42 11.05
C TYR A 205 3.61 23.73 10.29
N THR A 206 2.68 23.70 9.33
CA THR A 206 2.41 24.82 8.41
C THR A 206 1.85 26.05 9.14
N GLU A 207 0.84 25.85 9.99
CA GLU A 207 0.25 26.96 10.77
C GLU A 207 1.21 27.46 11.85
N ALA A 208 2.10 26.60 12.36
CA ALA A 208 3.15 27.02 13.27
C ALA A 208 4.16 27.97 12.61
N LEU A 209 4.57 27.70 11.36
CA LEU A 209 5.41 28.64 10.60
C LEU A 209 4.68 29.97 10.38
N ARG A 210 3.43 29.93 9.86
CA ARG A 210 2.64 31.15 9.62
C ARG A 210 2.50 32.03 10.85
N PHE A 211 2.26 31.42 12.02
CA PHE A 211 2.19 32.15 13.28
C PHE A 211 3.52 32.83 13.62
N HIS A 212 4.63 32.10 13.62
CA HIS A 212 5.94 32.66 13.97
C HIS A 212 6.37 33.75 12.98
N GLU A 213 6.05 33.60 11.70
CA GLU A 213 6.29 34.64 10.68
C GLU A 213 5.46 35.91 10.93
N ALA A 214 4.19 35.78 11.29
CA ALA A 214 3.36 36.93 11.67
C ALA A 214 3.90 37.62 12.93
N THR A 215 4.23 36.85 13.96
CA THR A 215 4.85 37.35 15.20
C THR A 215 6.15 38.08 14.92
N ALA A 216 7.05 37.53 14.10
CA ALA A 216 8.29 38.20 13.71
C ALA A 216 8.05 39.52 12.94
N ARG A 217 7.04 39.57 12.06
CA ARG A 217 6.64 40.82 11.37
C ARG A 217 6.13 41.88 12.34
N SER A 218 5.32 41.50 13.33
CA SER A 218 4.80 42.40 14.37
C SER A 218 5.93 42.95 15.25
N LEU A 219 6.83 42.09 15.73
CA LEU A 219 7.98 42.48 16.57
C LEU A 219 8.94 43.42 15.82
N LYS A 220 9.20 43.18 14.53
CA LYS A 220 10.00 44.09 13.68
C LYS A 220 9.39 45.49 13.59
N LYS A 221 8.07 45.60 13.34
CA LYS A 221 7.37 46.90 13.25
C LYS A 221 7.36 47.67 14.58
N ALA A 222 7.23 46.95 15.70
CA ALA A 222 7.32 47.54 17.03
C ALA A 222 8.72 48.16 17.28
N ARG A 223 9.78 47.49 16.82
CA ARG A 223 11.17 48.01 16.89
C ARG A 223 11.35 49.27 16.04
N THR A 224 10.88 49.30 14.78
CA THR A 224 11.03 50.48 13.92
C THR A 224 10.30 51.70 14.47
N SER A 225 9.05 51.52 14.91
CA SER A 225 8.22 52.59 15.49
C SER A 225 8.82 53.23 16.76
N SER A 226 9.63 52.47 17.52
CA SER A 226 10.30 52.96 18.74
C SER A 226 11.55 53.80 18.44
N VAL A 227 12.21 53.55 17.30
CA VAL A 227 13.42 54.29 16.90
C VAL A 227 13.09 55.66 16.33
N GLU A 228 12.02 55.78 15.52
CA GLU A 228 11.59 57.06 14.92
C GLU A 228 11.18 58.10 15.98
N LEU A 229 10.66 57.67 17.14
CA LEU A 229 10.31 58.57 18.24
C LEU A 229 11.52 59.14 19.02
N MET A 230 12.74 58.61 18.82
CA MET A 230 13.95 59.11 19.50
C MET A 230 14.81 60.05 18.63
N THR A 231 14.53 60.16 17.33
CA THR A 231 15.30 61.00 16.39
C THR A 231 14.67 62.37 16.11
N SER A 232 13.54 62.72 16.73
CA SER A 232 12.84 64.00 16.53
C SER A 232 13.37 65.14 17.43
N THR A 233 14.62 65.54 17.23
CA THR A 233 15.09 66.85 17.71
C THR A 233 14.34 68.00 17.02
N PRO A 234 13.89 69.04 17.73
CA PRO A 234 13.13 70.14 17.13
C PRO A 234 14.06 71.12 16.40
N SER A 235 14.12 71.06 15.07
CA SER A 235 14.75 72.11 14.25
C SER A 235 13.70 73.05 13.66
N THR A 236 13.79 74.32 14.06
CA THR A 236 12.93 75.44 13.71
C THR A 236 12.90 75.77 12.21
N ASN A 237 11.70 76.02 11.68
CA ASN A 237 11.32 76.83 10.50
C ASN A 237 12.28 76.93 9.28
N ARG A 238 11.75 76.57 8.10
CA ARG A 238 11.49 77.56 7.03
C ARG A 238 10.49 77.08 5.97
N ASP A 239 9.67 78.01 5.51
CA ASP A 239 8.61 77.81 4.52
C ASP A 239 9.10 77.69 3.07
N ASN A 240 8.16 77.26 2.21
CA ASN A 240 8.01 77.48 0.77
C ASN A 240 8.53 76.44 -0.25
N HIS A 241 7.58 75.58 -0.66
CA HIS A 241 6.95 75.54 -2.01
C HIS A 241 7.69 74.93 -3.23
N VAL A 242 6.95 74.03 -3.94
CA VAL A 242 7.16 73.55 -5.35
C VAL A 242 8.36 72.57 -5.52
N GLU A 243 8.41 71.50 -6.34
CA GLU A 243 7.60 70.82 -7.41
C GLU A 243 7.74 69.28 -7.13
N GLU A 244 6.76 68.37 -7.29
CA GLU A 244 6.24 67.67 -8.50
C GLU A 244 7.26 66.86 -9.34
N ILE A 245 6.78 65.79 -10.03
CA ILE A 245 7.44 64.67 -10.78
C ILE A 245 7.38 63.35 -9.96
N ALA A 246 6.32 62.52 -10.11
CA ALA A 246 6.09 61.49 -11.15
C ALA A 246 7.07 60.30 -11.02
N GLU A 247 6.58 59.08 -10.70
CA GLU A 247 6.41 57.94 -11.64
C GLU A 247 7.74 57.43 -12.24
N GLU A 248 8.00 56.12 -12.41
CA GLU A 248 7.13 55.16 -13.10
C GLU A 248 7.55 53.70 -12.82
N VAL A 249 6.64 52.75 -13.04
CA VAL A 249 6.94 51.31 -13.13
C VAL A 249 7.02 50.92 -14.60
N SER A 250 8.19 50.49 -15.09
CA SER A 250 8.33 50.01 -16.47
C SER A 250 8.19 48.49 -16.55
N ASN A 251 7.06 48.03 -17.08
CA ASN A 251 6.85 46.69 -17.61
C ASN A 251 6.85 46.81 -19.16
N PRO A 252 7.48 45.90 -19.94
CA PRO A 252 7.56 46.06 -21.40
C PRO A 252 6.26 45.64 -22.13
N GLN A 253 5.90 46.38 -23.18
CA GLN A 253 4.79 46.10 -24.10
C GLN A 253 5.21 45.26 -25.33
N ASP A 254 4.22 44.57 -25.91
CA ASP A 254 3.78 44.54 -27.34
C ASP A 254 2.95 43.24 -27.56
N GLU A 255 1.87 43.10 -28.34
CA GLU A 255 0.99 43.91 -29.22
C GLU A 255 -0.40 43.17 -29.23
N ALA A 256 -1.56 43.64 -29.73
CA ALA A 256 -2.13 44.95 -30.10
C ALA A 256 -3.65 44.80 -30.41
N SER A 257 -4.41 45.90 -30.50
CA SER A 257 -5.81 46.03 -31.03
C SER A 257 -6.95 45.35 -30.22
N SER A 258 -8.21 45.79 -30.21
CA SER A 258 -8.90 47.06 -30.60
C SER A 258 -10.38 47.02 -30.11
N HIS A 259 -11.09 48.16 -30.14
CA HIS A 259 -12.56 48.32 -29.94
C HIS A 259 -13.14 48.07 -28.52
N ASP A 260 -14.18 48.76 -28.03
CA ASP A 260 -14.71 50.11 -28.36
C ASP A 260 -15.64 50.63 -27.23
N GLN A 261 -15.93 51.93 -27.24
CA GLN A 261 -17.08 52.67 -26.66
C GLN A 261 -17.81 52.12 -25.38
N ALA A 262 -17.73 52.79 -24.22
CA ALA A 262 -18.34 54.09 -23.85
C ALA A 262 -19.84 54.07 -23.51
N ALA A 263 -20.17 54.49 -22.28
CA ALA A 263 -21.41 55.24 -21.96
C ALA A 263 -21.27 55.97 -20.60
N GLN A 264 -21.37 57.29 -20.62
CA GLN A 264 -21.39 58.14 -19.42
C GLN A 264 -22.81 58.28 -18.83
N LYS A 265 -22.89 58.54 -17.53
CA LYS A 265 -23.78 59.52 -16.87
C LYS A 265 -23.35 59.62 -15.40
N GLU A 266 -22.78 60.74 -14.95
CA GLU A 266 -23.48 61.99 -14.58
C GLU A 266 -24.71 61.77 -13.67
N ALA A 267 -24.95 62.55 -12.62
CA ALA A 267 -24.13 63.43 -11.78
C ALA A 267 -25.05 63.91 -10.65
N LYS A 268 -24.53 64.05 -9.42
CA LYS A 268 -24.93 65.14 -8.49
C LYS A 268 -24.09 65.11 -7.22
N ALA A 269 -23.45 66.23 -6.95
CA ALA A 269 -22.76 66.48 -5.69
C ALA A 269 -23.76 66.93 -4.62
N SER A 270 -23.52 66.49 -3.38
CA SER A 270 -23.97 67.16 -2.17
C SER A 270 -22.78 67.28 -1.22
N HIS A 271 -22.18 68.47 -1.18
CA HIS A 271 -21.20 68.80 -0.15
C HIS A 271 -21.91 68.88 1.21
N GLU A 272 -21.71 67.87 2.06
CA GLU A 272 -21.85 68.04 3.50
C GLU A 272 -20.51 67.77 4.18
N LYS A 273 -20.05 68.74 4.97
CA LYS A 273 -18.83 68.65 5.77
C LYS A 273 -19.07 67.71 6.96
N ALA A 274 -18.82 66.42 6.76
CA ALA A 274 -18.63 65.49 7.87
C ALA A 274 -17.17 65.54 8.34
N THR A 275 -17.00 66.09 9.53
CA THR A 275 -15.78 66.16 10.35
C THR A 275 -14.90 64.90 10.29
N GLN A 276 -13.59 65.11 10.26
CA GLN A 276 -12.57 64.06 10.39
C GLN A 276 -12.85 63.17 11.61
N SER A 277 -13.27 61.92 11.38
CA SER A 277 -13.41 60.92 12.43
C SER A 277 -12.05 60.29 12.74
N THR A 278 -11.34 60.83 13.72
CA THR A 278 -10.11 60.26 14.30
C THR A 278 -10.38 59.02 15.18
N LYS A 279 -11.42 58.23 14.88
CA LYS A 279 -11.86 57.07 15.67
C LYS A 279 -11.51 55.64 15.17
N PRO A 280 -10.71 55.37 14.10
CA PRO A 280 -10.52 53.98 13.66
C PRO A 280 -9.62 53.14 14.58
N LYS A 281 -8.61 53.73 15.25
CA LYS A 281 -7.61 52.94 16.01
C LYS A 281 -8.14 52.37 17.34
N VAL A 282 -8.94 53.14 18.09
CA VAL A 282 -9.39 52.73 19.43
C VAL A 282 -10.34 51.53 19.34
N PHE A 283 -11.31 51.58 18.43
CA PHE A 283 -12.29 50.50 18.21
C PHE A 283 -11.63 49.15 17.83
N ILE A 284 -10.52 49.17 17.08
CA ILE A 284 -9.79 47.96 16.71
C ILE A 284 -9.05 47.36 17.91
N ILE A 285 -8.50 48.20 18.79
CA ILE A 285 -7.80 47.76 20.01
C ILE A 285 -8.80 47.18 21.02
N ASP A 286 -9.95 47.83 21.21
CA ASP A 286 -11.00 47.34 22.11
C ASP A 286 -11.54 45.97 21.64
N LYS A 287 -11.80 45.83 20.32
CA LYS A 287 -12.24 44.55 19.72
C LYS A 287 -11.19 43.44 19.86
N LEU A 288 -9.91 43.75 19.69
CA LEU A 288 -8.81 42.79 19.93
C LEU A 288 -8.81 42.32 21.40
N ALA A 289 -8.94 43.25 22.36
CA ALA A 289 -8.98 42.90 23.78
C ALA A 289 -10.21 42.04 24.15
N GLU A 290 -11.38 42.32 23.54
CA GLU A 290 -12.58 41.49 23.68
C GLU A 290 -12.38 40.08 23.10
N GLU A 291 -11.80 39.95 21.90
CA GLU A 291 -11.54 38.65 21.28
C GLU A 291 -10.52 37.82 22.04
N LEU A 292 -9.45 38.42 22.58
CA LEU A 292 -8.46 37.74 23.43
C LEU A 292 -9.09 37.25 24.74
N LYS A 293 -9.91 38.09 25.39
CA LYS A 293 -10.62 37.70 26.62
C LYS A 293 -11.67 36.60 26.36
N ALA A 294 -12.36 36.66 25.23
CA ALA A 294 -13.26 35.60 24.80
C ALA A 294 -12.50 34.29 24.53
N LEU A 295 -11.31 34.35 23.94
CA LEU A 295 -10.45 33.18 23.68
C LEU A 295 -9.93 32.54 24.97
N ASP A 296 -9.46 33.32 25.94
CA ASP A 296 -9.09 32.82 27.28
C ASP A 296 -10.30 32.15 27.98
N THR A 297 -11.49 32.76 27.88
CA THR A 297 -12.72 32.19 28.47
C THR A 297 -13.09 30.86 27.82
N GLN A 298 -13.08 30.81 26.48
CA GLN A 298 -13.33 29.59 25.70
C GLN A 298 -12.30 28.49 26.01
N PHE A 299 -11.03 28.85 26.24
CA PHE A 299 -10.01 27.89 26.69
C PHE A 299 -10.31 27.34 28.10
N GLU A 300 -10.64 28.20 29.07
CA GLU A 300 -10.90 27.79 30.46
C GLU A 300 -12.24 27.06 30.65
N GLU A 301 -13.17 27.17 29.70
CA GLU A 301 -14.34 26.30 29.56
C GLU A 301 -13.93 24.95 28.96
N LEU A 302 -13.13 24.95 27.89
CA LEU A 302 -12.72 23.73 27.20
C LEU A 302 -11.84 22.83 28.06
N SER A 303 -10.92 23.40 28.85
CA SER A 303 -10.04 22.65 29.75
C SER A 303 -10.77 21.87 30.84
N LYS A 304 -12.03 22.23 31.13
CA LYS A 304 -12.91 21.57 32.10
C LYS A 304 -13.99 20.70 31.45
N ALA A 305 -14.13 20.77 30.13
CA ALA A 305 -15.11 20.00 29.38
C ALA A 305 -14.70 18.51 29.26
N PRO A 306 -15.64 17.59 28.98
CA PRO A 306 -15.32 16.19 28.72
C PRO A 306 -14.39 15.99 27.52
N THR A 307 -13.60 14.92 27.54
CA THR A 307 -12.65 14.47 26.52
C THR A 307 -13.16 14.60 25.08
N GLU A 308 -14.41 14.22 24.83
CA GLU A 308 -15.04 14.28 23.50
C GLU A 308 -15.27 15.71 23.00
N VAL A 309 -15.56 16.65 23.92
CA VAL A 309 -15.77 18.06 23.62
C VAL A 309 -14.42 18.76 23.41
N GLN A 310 -13.40 18.36 24.18
CA GLN A 310 -12.02 18.78 23.99
C GLN A 310 -11.54 18.41 22.57
N ALA A 311 -11.65 17.14 22.19
CA ALA A 311 -11.21 16.63 20.89
C ALA A 311 -11.86 17.35 19.71
N LYS A 312 -13.14 17.72 19.83
CA LYS A 312 -13.89 18.39 18.75
C LYS A 312 -13.59 19.88 18.60
N LYS A 313 -13.18 20.58 19.67
CA LYS A 313 -13.05 22.06 19.67
C LYS A 313 -11.62 22.58 19.78
N ILE A 314 -10.63 21.77 20.15
CA ILE A 314 -9.23 22.23 20.27
C ILE A 314 -8.74 22.86 18.96
N GLU A 315 -9.00 22.23 17.81
CA GLU A 315 -8.58 22.76 16.51
C GLU A 315 -9.31 24.04 16.11
N GLU A 316 -10.59 24.17 16.45
CA GLU A 316 -11.35 25.42 16.22
C GLU A 316 -10.74 26.58 17.00
N LEU A 317 -10.35 26.35 18.27
CA LEU A 317 -9.67 27.34 19.09
C LEU A 317 -8.25 27.63 18.59
N LEU A 318 -7.49 26.61 18.16
CA LEU A 318 -6.17 26.80 17.55
C LEU A 318 -6.26 27.63 16.26
N ALA A 319 -7.19 27.29 15.36
CA ALA A 319 -7.50 28.05 14.16
C ALA A 319 -7.76 29.54 14.47
N LYS A 320 -8.57 29.80 15.51
CA LYS A 320 -8.86 31.15 15.98
C LYS A 320 -7.63 31.89 16.54
N THR A 321 -6.67 31.20 17.18
CA THR A 321 -5.39 31.85 17.57
C THR A 321 -4.59 32.34 16.35
N TYR A 322 -4.62 31.60 15.23
CA TYR A 322 -3.98 32.00 13.98
C TYR A 322 -4.73 33.14 13.30
N GLU A 323 -6.07 33.09 13.27
CA GLU A 323 -6.94 34.13 12.70
C GLU A 323 -6.73 35.49 13.39
N ILE A 324 -6.69 35.52 14.74
CA ILE A 324 -6.44 36.75 15.50
C ILE A 324 -5.05 37.32 15.19
N ASN A 325 -4.00 36.46 15.15
CA ASN A 325 -2.64 36.91 14.85
C ASN A 325 -2.52 37.53 13.44
N LEU A 326 -3.18 36.94 12.45
CA LEU A 326 -3.19 37.45 11.08
C LEU A 326 -4.05 38.71 10.91
N THR A 327 -5.27 38.72 11.47
CA THR A 327 -6.23 39.82 11.34
C THR A 327 -5.71 41.10 12.00
N TYR A 328 -5.08 40.97 13.18
CA TYR A 328 -4.61 42.10 13.96
C TYR A 328 -3.09 42.32 13.89
N GLU A 329 -2.37 41.71 12.91
CA GLU A 329 -0.88 41.74 12.79
C GLU A 329 -0.28 43.16 12.93
N ARG A 330 -0.98 44.20 12.46
CA ARG A 330 -0.51 45.60 12.52
C ARG A 330 -0.78 46.32 13.85
N HIS A 331 -1.54 45.72 14.76
CA HIS A 331 -2.07 46.34 15.98
C HIS A 331 -1.65 45.59 17.26
N LEU A 332 -1.22 44.33 17.15
CA LEU A 332 -0.73 43.51 18.25
C LEU A 332 0.49 44.12 18.96
N GLN A 333 0.36 44.35 20.26
CA GLN A 333 1.46 44.70 21.15
C GLN A 333 2.14 43.44 21.70
N LEU A 334 3.31 43.61 22.33
CA LEU A 334 4.07 42.51 22.93
C LEU A 334 3.29 41.72 24.00
N LYS A 335 2.41 42.40 24.74
CA LYS A 335 1.51 41.80 25.73
C LYS A 335 0.44 40.90 25.08
N ASP A 336 -0.12 41.35 23.96
CA ASP A 336 -1.14 40.61 23.20
C ASP A 336 -0.52 39.34 22.56
N LEU A 337 0.70 39.48 22.02
CA LEU A 337 1.49 38.36 21.50
C LEU A 337 1.84 37.35 22.61
N HIS A 338 2.22 37.82 23.81
CA HIS A 338 2.42 36.95 24.97
C HIS A 338 1.13 36.19 25.34
N GLN A 339 -0.01 36.87 25.42
CA GLN A 339 -1.30 36.26 25.75
C GLN A 339 -1.72 35.20 24.70
N LEU A 340 -1.63 35.54 23.41
CA LEU A 340 -1.89 34.59 22.31
C LEU A 340 -0.98 33.36 22.39
N GLN A 341 0.32 33.55 22.56
CA GLN A 341 1.28 32.45 22.63
C GLN A 341 1.04 31.58 23.88
N LYS A 342 0.63 32.17 24.99
CA LYS A 342 0.26 31.46 26.23
C LYS A 342 -1.00 30.61 26.05
N ILE A 343 -2.07 31.15 25.46
CA ILE A 343 -3.29 30.38 25.15
C ILE A 343 -2.97 29.25 24.17
N ARG A 344 -2.25 29.56 23.09
CA ARG A 344 -1.88 28.58 22.06
C ARG A 344 -1.05 27.42 22.63
N ARG A 345 -0.08 27.69 23.51
CA ARG A 345 0.68 26.62 24.18
C ARG A 345 -0.15 25.83 25.18
N LYS A 346 -1.06 26.47 25.93
CA LYS A 346 -2.02 25.76 26.78
C LYS A 346 -2.89 24.79 25.97
N LEU A 347 -3.40 25.22 24.80
CA LEU A 347 -4.14 24.38 23.86
C LEU A 347 -3.30 23.22 23.32
N GLN A 348 -2.09 23.50 22.81
CA GLN A 348 -1.16 22.47 22.30
C GLN A 348 -0.74 21.46 23.38
N LYS A 349 -0.59 21.91 24.64
CA LYS A 349 -0.33 21.01 25.76
C LYS A 349 -1.55 20.14 26.06
N LEU A 350 -2.74 20.73 26.16
CA LEU A 350 -3.99 19.98 26.36
C LEU A 350 -4.16 18.93 25.25
N GLU A 351 -3.90 19.29 24.00
CA GLU A 351 -3.90 18.38 22.85
C GLU A 351 -2.86 17.25 22.98
N ALA A 352 -1.62 17.58 23.35
CA ALA A 352 -0.52 16.62 23.51
C ALA A 352 -0.71 15.66 24.70
N ASP A 353 -1.45 16.08 25.73
CA ASP A 353 -1.85 15.25 26.88
C ASP A 353 -3.10 14.40 26.54
N LEU A 354 -4.03 14.96 25.75
CA LEU A 354 -5.27 14.32 25.29
C LEU A 354 -5.02 13.20 24.27
N LEU A 355 -4.17 13.43 23.27
CA LEU A 355 -3.92 12.47 22.18
C LEU A 355 -3.50 11.06 22.71
N PRO A 356 -2.51 10.91 23.63
CA PRO A 356 -2.20 9.61 24.23
C PRO A 356 -3.40 8.95 24.92
N SER A 357 -4.25 9.72 25.60
CA SER A 357 -5.42 9.17 26.30
C SER A 357 -6.46 8.61 25.32
N LEU A 358 -6.69 9.29 24.19
CA LEU A 358 -7.57 8.82 23.12
C LEU A 358 -7.02 7.57 22.45
N LEU A 359 -5.72 7.56 22.12
CA LEU A 359 -5.05 6.44 21.46
C LEU A 359 -5.07 5.16 22.31
N PHE A 360 -4.71 5.26 23.60
CA PHE A 360 -4.72 4.10 24.49
C PHE A 360 -6.13 3.72 24.97
N GLY A 361 -7.09 4.65 24.91
CA GLY A 361 -8.52 4.38 25.06
C GLY A 361 -9.20 3.79 23.81
N ASN A 362 -8.45 3.52 22.73
CA ASN A 362 -8.97 3.08 21.41
C ASN A 362 -9.99 4.03 20.75
N GLN A 363 -10.01 5.32 21.12
CA GLN A 363 -10.93 6.34 20.60
C GLN A 363 -10.36 7.01 19.33
N PHE A 364 -10.03 6.19 18.33
CA PHE A 364 -9.33 6.62 17.11
C PHE A 364 -10.07 7.69 16.29
N GLU A 365 -11.40 7.66 16.26
CA GLU A 365 -12.22 8.67 15.57
C GLU A 365 -12.05 10.07 16.15
N LEU A 366 -11.93 10.18 17.48
CA LEU A 366 -11.69 11.45 18.16
C LEU A 366 -10.21 11.86 18.03
N ALA A 367 -9.28 10.90 18.08
CA ALA A 367 -7.86 11.17 17.87
C ALA A 367 -7.58 11.73 16.46
N ALA A 368 -8.31 11.28 15.43
CA ALA A 368 -8.19 11.75 14.05
C ALA A 368 -8.51 13.25 13.86
N LEU A 369 -9.25 13.85 14.80
CA LEU A 369 -9.56 15.28 14.79
C LEU A 369 -8.37 16.15 15.23
N LEU A 370 -7.38 15.58 15.93
CA LEU A 370 -6.24 16.30 16.52
C LEU A 370 -5.06 16.44 15.53
N THR A 371 -5.35 17.04 14.37
CA THR A 371 -4.44 17.18 13.23
C THR A 371 -3.14 17.94 13.52
N SER A 372 -3.19 18.91 14.44
CA SER A 372 -2.08 19.73 14.92
C SER A 372 -1.06 18.88 15.67
N SER A 373 -1.50 17.94 16.50
CA SER A 373 -0.65 17.02 17.27
C SER A 373 -0.26 15.73 16.54
N HIS A 374 -0.76 15.45 15.33
CA HIS A 374 -0.34 14.28 14.53
C HIS A 374 1.19 14.16 14.34
N HIS A 375 1.93 15.27 14.35
CA HIS A 375 3.40 15.25 14.34
C HIS A 375 4.03 14.48 15.52
N LEU A 376 3.32 14.36 16.66
CA LEU A 376 3.77 13.58 17.82
C LEU A 376 3.75 12.07 17.55
N LEU A 377 2.94 11.58 16.60
CA LEU A 377 2.82 10.16 16.26
C LEU A 377 4.13 9.56 15.72
N ARG A 378 5.00 10.40 15.13
CA ARG A 378 6.37 10.02 14.71
C ARG A 378 7.26 9.54 15.85
N ALA A 379 6.92 9.88 17.09
CA ALA A 379 7.69 9.46 18.24
C ALA A 379 7.66 7.93 18.35
N GLU A 380 8.84 7.31 18.28
CA GLU A 380 9.07 5.84 18.32
C GLU A 380 8.25 5.14 19.42
N LYS A 381 8.01 5.81 20.55
CA LYS A 381 7.17 5.31 21.67
C LYS A 381 5.80 4.78 21.22
N PHE A 382 5.12 5.43 20.28
CA PHE A 382 3.76 5.04 19.89
C PHE A 382 3.79 3.79 19.01
N LEU A 383 4.68 3.75 18.03
CA LEU A 383 4.93 2.58 17.17
C LEU A 383 5.43 1.38 18.00
N ALA A 384 6.33 1.62 18.96
CA ALA A 384 6.81 0.62 19.90
C ALA A 384 5.66 0.06 20.77
N VAL A 385 4.79 0.90 21.34
CA VAL A 385 3.64 0.44 22.14
C VAL A 385 2.65 -0.37 21.28
N ALA A 386 2.36 0.06 20.05
CA ALA A 386 1.46 -0.68 19.16
C ALA A 386 1.98 -2.11 18.90
N LEU A 387 3.29 -2.26 18.63
CA LEU A 387 3.93 -3.56 18.41
C LEU A 387 4.06 -4.38 19.72
N GLN A 388 4.40 -3.75 20.85
CA GLN A 388 4.49 -4.41 22.15
C GLN A 388 3.12 -4.91 22.67
N THR A 389 2.02 -4.26 22.27
CA THR A 389 0.65 -4.63 22.69
C THR A 389 -0.12 -5.44 21.64
N GLY A 390 0.43 -5.64 20.44
CA GLY A 390 -0.28 -6.28 19.33
C GLY A 390 -1.49 -5.48 18.82
N ASN A 391 -1.60 -4.19 19.15
CA ASN A 391 -2.76 -3.38 18.82
C ASN A 391 -2.70 -2.93 17.35
N SER A 392 -3.29 -3.75 16.49
CA SER A 392 -3.41 -3.54 15.04
C SER A 392 -4.10 -2.21 14.68
N LYS A 393 -5.11 -1.78 15.44
CA LYS A 393 -5.84 -0.52 15.22
C LYS A 393 -5.00 0.72 15.55
N LEU A 394 -4.23 0.66 16.65
CA LEU A 394 -3.30 1.74 17.02
C LEU A 394 -2.19 1.86 15.96
N LEU A 395 -1.69 0.74 15.45
CA LEU A 395 -0.71 0.73 14.36
C LEU A 395 -1.29 1.37 13.08
N ASP A 396 -2.50 0.99 12.68
CA ASP A 396 -3.19 1.53 11.50
C ASP A 396 -3.37 3.06 11.57
N PHE A 397 -3.80 3.56 12.74
CA PHE A 397 -3.90 4.99 13.00
C PHE A 397 -2.56 5.72 12.89
N ILE A 398 -1.51 5.19 13.53
CA ILE A 398 -0.16 5.77 13.52
C ILE A 398 0.40 5.84 12.08
N LEU A 399 0.21 4.80 11.28
CA LEU A 399 0.69 4.76 9.90
C LEU A 399 -0.11 5.70 8.97
N THR A 400 -1.41 5.83 9.21
CA THR A 400 -2.30 6.73 8.44
C THR A 400 -1.95 8.21 8.65
N TYR A 401 -1.68 8.63 9.90
CA TYR A 401 -1.55 10.05 10.25
C TYR A 401 -0.13 10.50 10.61
N GLY A 402 0.76 9.58 10.98
CA GLY A 402 2.08 9.89 11.52
C GLY A 402 3.18 10.19 10.50
N ASP A 403 2.97 9.92 9.20
CA ASP A 403 4.00 10.14 8.15
C ASP A 403 5.32 9.40 8.49
N ILE A 404 5.18 8.09 8.77
CA ILE A 404 6.26 7.18 9.20
C ILE A 404 6.86 6.44 8.00
N ASP A 405 8.19 6.32 7.97
CA ASP A 405 8.92 5.52 6.98
C ASP A 405 8.97 4.04 7.43
N ILE A 406 7.95 3.30 7.03
CA ILE A 406 7.67 1.93 7.50
C ILE A 406 8.81 0.94 7.19
N ASN A 407 9.53 1.18 6.08
CA ASN A 407 10.55 0.27 5.57
C ASN A 407 11.93 0.54 6.19
N ASN A 408 12.27 1.79 6.47
CA ASN A 408 13.62 2.17 6.91
C ASN A 408 13.71 2.64 8.38
N GLN A 409 12.59 2.92 9.05
CA GLN A 409 12.60 3.36 10.45
C GLN A 409 12.83 2.18 11.41
N ARG A 410 13.94 2.24 12.14
CA ARG A 410 14.24 1.31 13.24
C ARG A 410 13.21 1.44 14.36
N VAL A 411 12.90 0.32 15.02
CA VAL A 411 11.94 0.26 16.13
C VAL A 411 12.51 -0.53 17.31
N THR A 412 12.20 -0.09 18.53
CA THR A 412 12.60 -0.78 19.77
C THR A 412 11.40 -1.44 20.45
N VAL A 413 11.34 -2.77 20.41
CA VAL A 413 10.25 -3.60 20.96
C VAL A 413 10.85 -4.52 22.03
N PHE A 414 10.26 -4.53 23.24
CA PHE A 414 10.78 -5.28 24.41
C PHE A 414 12.29 -5.09 24.68
N LYS A 415 12.80 -3.86 24.52
CA LYS A 415 14.23 -3.47 24.64
C LYS A 415 15.17 -4.06 23.58
N LYS A 416 14.68 -4.82 22.60
CA LYS A 416 15.42 -5.23 21.40
C LYS A 416 15.21 -4.19 20.30
N SER A 417 16.24 -3.89 19.52
CA SER A 417 16.16 -2.95 18.39
C SER A 417 16.12 -3.71 17.06
N PHE A 418 15.13 -3.41 16.24
CA PHE A 418 14.88 -4.05 14.94
C PHE A 418 15.10 -3.06 13.80
N ALA A 419 15.47 -3.58 12.62
CA ALA A 419 15.73 -2.75 11.45
C ALA A 419 14.47 -2.04 10.91
N SER A 420 13.30 -2.67 11.01
CA SER A 420 12.00 -2.09 10.69
C SER A 420 10.87 -2.75 11.49
N ALA A 421 9.66 -2.19 11.42
CA ALA A 421 8.46 -2.76 12.05
C ALA A 421 8.15 -4.19 11.54
N VAL A 422 8.47 -4.51 10.29
CA VAL A 422 8.28 -5.85 9.72
C VAL A 422 9.16 -6.89 10.43
N TYR A 423 10.42 -6.56 10.73
CA TYR A 423 11.30 -7.45 11.49
C TYR A 423 10.80 -7.67 12.92
N ALA A 424 10.26 -6.63 13.57
CA ALA A 424 9.69 -6.76 14.90
C ALA A 424 8.48 -7.71 14.90
N CYS A 425 7.55 -7.55 13.94
CA CYS A 425 6.45 -8.49 13.76
C CYS A 425 6.91 -9.91 13.41
N PHE A 426 8.03 -10.07 12.69
CA PHE A 426 8.55 -11.39 12.32
C PHE A 426 9.25 -12.12 13.49
N GLN A 427 9.98 -11.40 14.33
CA GLN A 427 10.78 -12.00 15.41
C GLN A 427 10.08 -12.10 16.76
N GLU A 428 9.05 -11.29 17.02
CA GLU A 428 8.26 -11.33 18.28
C GLU A 428 6.89 -12.00 18.12
N ASP A 429 6.59 -12.63 16.97
CA ASP A 429 5.40 -13.47 16.77
C ASP A 429 5.46 -14.71 17.66
N SER A 430 4.40 -14.95 18.44
CA SER A 430 4.30 -16.13 19.30
C SER A 430 2.84 -16.49 19.57
N ALA A 431 2.58 -17.70 20.06
CA ALA A 431 1.22 -18.14 20.38
C ALA A 431 0.51 -17.27 21.43
N SER A 432 1.28 -16.68 22.36
CA SER A 432 0.78 -15.74 23.37
C SER A 432 0.74 -14.28 22.88
N HIS A 433 1.39 -13.96 21.76
CA HIS A 433 1.49 -12.60 21.22
C HIS A 433 1.47 -12.62 19.67
N PRO A 434 0.29 -12.87 19.06
CA PRO A 434 0.19 -13.10 17.62
C PRO A 434 0.35 -11.80 16.82
N MET A 435 1.37 -11.74 15.97
CA MET A 435 1.71 -10.54 15.17
C MET A 435 1.01 -10.47 13.81
N SER A 436 0.21 -11.49 13.46
CA SER A 436 -0.45 -11.59 12.14
C SER A 436 -1.30 -10.37 11.76
N GLU A 437 -2.03 -9.75 12.69
CA GLU A 437 -2.82 -8.55 12.39
C GLU A 437 -1.96 -7.29 12.24
N CYS A 438 -0.95 -7.10 13.09
CA CYS A 438 0.00 -6.00 12.95
C CYS A 438 0.75 -6.08 11.61
N LEU A 439 1.20 -7.28 11.22
CA LEU A 439 1.83 -7.49 9.90
C LEU A 439 0.84 -7.25 8.75
N SER A 440 -0.44 -7.63 8.91
CA SER A 440 -1.47 -7.32 7.92
C SER A 440 -1.62 -5.80 7.70
N VAL A 441 -1.66 -5.02 8.78
CA VAL A 441 -1.73 -3.55 8.71
C VAL A 441 -0.47 -2.97 8.05
N LEU A 442 0.72 -3.48 8.39
CA LEU A 442 1.97 -3.07 7.73
C LEU A 442 1.90 -3.29 6.19
N ILE A 443 1.43 -4.45 5.73
CA ILE A 443 1.27 -4.75 4.29
C ILE A 443 0.25 -3.81 3.63
N GLN A 444 -0.85 -3.50 4.32
CA GLN A 444 -1.87 -2.55 3.84
C GLN A 444 -1.31 -1.13 3.63
N HIS A 445 -0.35 -0.71 4.45
CA HIS A 445 0.36 0.57 4.31
C HIS A 445 1.60 0.53 3.41
N GLY A 446 1.91 -0.60 2.77
CA GLY A 446 3.02 -0.71 1.81
C GLY A 446 4.36 -1.12 2.41
N ALA A 447 4.35 -1.80 3.55
CA ALA A 447 5.57 -2.37 4.13
C ALA A 447 6.13 -3.50 3.25
N SER A 448 7.44 -3.44 2.98
CA SER A 448 8.12 -4.41 2.13
C SER A 448 8.46 -5.68 2.89
N LEU A 449 7.80 -6.79 2.51
CA LEU A 449 8.08 -8.14 3.03
C LEU A 449 9.37 -8.76 2.45
N PHE A 450 10.05 -8.03 1.55
CA PHE A 450 11.21 -8.49 0.81
C PHE A 450 12.55 -8.19 1.48
N ALA A 451 12.53 -7.59 2.68
CA ALA A 451 13.73 -7.31 3.45
C ALA A 451 14.50 -8.63 3.78
N PRO A 452 15.84 -8.61 3.79
CA PRO A 452 16.66 -9.81 4.00
C PRO A 452 16.65 -10.28 5.46
N ASP A 453 16.38 -11.55 5.70
CA ASP A 453 16.53 -12.20 7.00
C ASP A 453 18.02 -12.32 7.41
N ASN A 454 18.28 -12.99 8.54
CA ASN A 454 19.64 -13.19 9.05
C ASN A 454 20.55 -14.03 8.11
N LYS A 455 19.98 -14.77 7.15
CA LYS A 455 20.70 -15.51 6.11
C LYS A 455 20.83 -14.71 4.81
N GLY A 456 20.01 -13.67 4.62
CA GLY A 456 19.92 -12.84 3.43
C GLY A 456 18.79 -13.24 2.46
N LEU A 457 17.88 -14.12 2.88
CA LEU A 457 16.67 -14.49 2.14
C LEU A 457 15.55 -13.47 2.41
N PRO A 458 14.65 -13.18 1.45
CA PRO A 458 13.49 -12.32 1.71
C PRO A 458 12.64 -12.88 2.88
N LEU A 459 12.28 -12.08 3.88
CA LEU A 459 11.46 -12.53 5.03
C LEU A 459 10.19 -13.30 4.59
N VAL A 460 9.56 -12.87 3.50
CA VAL A 460 8.36 -13.52 2.96
C VAL A 460 8.57 -14.94 2.45
N TYR A 461 9.79 -15.31 2.04
CA TYR A 461 10.12 -16.68 1.63
C TYR A 461 9.88 -17.64 2.80
N SER A 462 10.43 -17.31 3.97
CA SER A 462 10.27 -18.10 5.21
C SER A 462 8.81 -18.20 5.67
N ILE A 463 7.96 -17.20 5.39
CA ILE A 463 6.52 -17.23 5.68
C ILE A 463 5.76 -18.17 4.72
N LEU A 464 6.22 -18.27 3.46
CA LEU A 464 5.57 -19.08 2.42
C LEU A 464 5.99 -20.55 2.43
N THR A 465 7.24 -20.85 2.81
CA THR A 465 7.78 -22.22 2.83
C THR A 465 7.64 -22.93 4.17
N GLY A 466 7.41 -22.20 5.27
CA GLY A 466 7.09 -22.81 6.56
C GLY A 466 5.72 -23.50 6.55
N ASP A 467 5.70 -24.81 6.81
CA ASP A 467 4.51 -25.69 6.69
C ASP A 467 3.22 -25.09 7.30
N THR A 468 3.34 -24.41 8.45
CA THR A 468 2.23 -23.73 9.16
C THR A 468 2.63 -22.39 9.79
N HIS A 469 3.41 -21.54 9.10
CA HIS A 469 3.88 -20.26 9.67
C HIS A 469 2.69 -19.35 10.10
N PRO A 470 2.59 -18.86 11.36
CA PRO A 470 1.40 -18.12 11.82
C PRO A 470 1.15 -16.80 11.06
N LEU A 471 2.23 -16.07 10.76
CA LEU A 471 2.22 -14.88 9.90
C LEU A 471 1.70 -15.10 8.47
N ARG A 472 1.53 -16.35 7.99
CA ARG A 472 0.91 -16.64 6.68
C ARG A 472 -0.52 -16.08 6.62
N LYS A 473 -1.23 -15.98 7.76
CA LYS A 473 -2.52 -15.29 7.90
C LYS A 473 -2.46 -13.82 7.43
N ALA A 474 -1.37 -13.10 7.67
CA ALA A 474 -1.22 -11.70 7.25
C ALA A 474 -1.20 -11.54 5.72
N LEU A 475 -0.61 -12.52 5.02
CA LEU A 475 -0.62 -12.60 3.56
C LEU A 475 -2.05 -12.89 3.06
N PHE A 476 -2.75 -13.84 3.70
CA PHE A 476 -4.15 -14.15 3.40
C PHE A 476 -5.12 -12.99 3.65
N MET A 477 -4.82 -12.09 4.60
CA MET A 477 -5.58 -10.84 4.80
C MET A 477 -5.31 -9.80 3.69
N ASN A 478 -4.16 -9.88 3.00
CA ASN A 478 -3.72 -8.96 1.95
C ASN A 478 -3.52 -9.65 0.60
N ARG A 479 -4.36 -10.62 0.23
CA ARG A 479 -4.13 -11.49 -0.96
C ARG A 479 -3.82 -10.70 -2.24
N ALA A 480 -4.64 -9.69 -2.53
CA ALA A 480 -4.52 -8.83 -3.71
C ALA A 480 -3.19 -8.07 -3.84
N ARG A 481 -2.40 -7.95 -2.77
CA ARG A 481 -1.04 -7.38 -2.77
C ARG A 481 0.07 -8.43 -2.63
N THR A 482 -0.28 -9.66 -2.26
CA THR A 482 0.67 -10.74 -1.94
C THR A 482 0.38 -11.98 -2.80
N ILE A 483 -0.28 -13.00 -2.25
CA ILE A 483 -0.46 -14.32 -2.88
C ILE A 483 -1.41 -14.37 -4.10
N GLU A 484 -2.16 -13.30 -4.38
CA GLU A 484 -2.93 -13.13 -5.62
C GLU A 484 -2.29 -12.08 -6.56
N SER A 485 -1.11 -11.56 -6.21
CA SER A 485 -0.42 -10.51 -6.97
C SER A 485 0.67 -11.11 -7.89
N VAL A 486 0.46 -10.94 -9.19
CA VAL A 486 1.46 -11.18 -10.24
C VAL A 486 2.74 -10.38 -9.98
N GLU A 487 2.62 -9.16 -9.44
CA GLU A 487 3.77 -8.29 -9.13
C GLU A 487 4.60 -8.89 -7.97
N PHE A 488 3.94 -9.36 -6.93
CA PHE A 488 4.57 -9.94 -5.74
C PHE A 488 5.45 -11.15 -6.10
N PHE A 489 4.92 -12.14 -6.84
CA PHE A 489 5.70 -13.33 -7.23
C PHE A 489 6.83 -13.00 -8.21
N LYS A 490 6.64 -12.05 -9.14
CA LYS A 490 7.72 -11.58 -10.02
C LYS A 490 8.89 -11.00 -9.21
N LYS A 491 8.62 -10.23 -8.15
CA LYS A 491 9.66 -9.68 -7.27
C LYS A 491 10.32 -10.76 -6.40
N LEU A 492 9.54 -11.69 -5.84
CA LEU A 492 10.05 -12.83 -5.08
C LEU A 492 11.01 -13.70 -5.91
N ASN A 493 10.58 -14.11 -7.11
CA ASN A 493 11.37 -14.98 -7.98
C ASN A 493 12.67 -14.28 -8.44
N ALA A 494 12.63 -12.96 -8.70
CA ALA A 494 13.83 -12.19 -9.01
C ALA A 494 14.83 -12.21 -7.83
N LEU A 495 14.37 -11.97 -6.60
CA LEU A 495 15.22 -11.94 -5.40
C LEU A 495 15.78 -13.33 -5.03
N LEU A 496 14.99 -14.40 -5.16
CA LEU A 496 15.48 -15.76 -4.94
C LEU A 496 16.54 -16.14 -5.99
N ARG A 497 16.38 -15.70 -7.25
CA ARG A 497 17.41 -15.84 -8.29
C ARG A 497 18.69 -15.06 -7.96
N VAL A 498 18.61 -13.85 -7.38
CA VAL A 498 19.81 -13.15 -6.83
C VAL A 498 20.48 -14.05 -5.81
N TYR A 499 19.73 -14.54 -4.84
CA TYR A 499 20.28 -15.28 -3.72
C TYR A 499 21.03 -16.55 -4.18
N LEU A 500 20.46 -17.30 -5.13
CA LEU A 500 21.08 -18.48 -5.75
C LEU A 500 22.43 -18.20 -6.44
N THR A 501 22.70 -16.97 -6.91
CA THR A 501 24.01 -16.59 -7.51
C THR A 501 25.13 -16.45 -6.47
N ARG A 502 24.85 -16.52 -5.17
CA ARG A 502 25.88 -16.45 -4.12
C ARG A 502 26.67 -17.76 -4.06
N GLU A 503 28.00 -17.63 -4.08
CA GLU A 503 28.92 -18.78 -4.08
C GLU A 503 28.88 -19.59 -2.77
N THR A 504 28.42 -19.00 -1.67
CA THR A 504 28.50 -19.53 -0.30
C THR A 504 27.37 -20.47 0.12
N LEU A 505 26.49 -20.89 -0.79
CA LEU A 505 25.33 -21.73 -0.47
C LEU A 505 25.63 -23.23 -0.64
N SER A 506 25.09 -24.05 0.28
CA SER A 506 25.15 -25.51 0.18
C SER A 506 24.40 -26.03 -1.05
N ILE A 507 24.68 -27.27 -1.46
CA ILE A 507 24.01 -27.89 -2.62
C ILE A 507 22.55 -28.18 -2.27
N GLU A 508 22.32 -28.58 -1.03
CA GLU A 508 21.03 -28.87 -0.41
C GLU A 508 20.15 -27.60 -0.40
N ASP A 509 20.64 -26.48 0.16
CA ASP A 509 19.91 -25.21 0.20
C ASP A 509 19.57 -24.70 -1.21
N LYS A 510 20.52 -24.81 -2.16
CA LYS A 510 20.27 -24.45 -3.57
C LYS A 510 19.15 -25.29 -4.16
N SER A 511 19.18 -26.61 -3.97
CA SER A 511 18.17 -27.53 -4.52
C SER A 511 16.77 -27.28 -3.94
N ALA A 512 16.67 -26.94 -2.65
CA ALA A 512 15.41 -26.58 -2.00
C ALA A 512 14.84 -25.29 -2.56
N ILE A 513 15.65 -24.22 -2.61
CA ILE A 513 15.23 -22.91 -3.16
C ILE A 513 14.85 -23.03 -4.64
N GLU A 514 15.56 -23.82 -5.43
CA GLU A 514 15.21 -24.10 -6.84
C GLU A 514 13.88 -24.87 -7.00
N SER A 515 13.55 -25.75 -6.06
CA SER A 515 12.26 -26.46 -6.02
C SER A 515 11.11 -25.50 -5.71
N ASP A 516 11.25 -24.68 -4.66
CA ASP A 516 10.25 -23.67 -4.29
C ASP A 516 10.05 -22.63 -5.39
N LEU A 517 11.14 -22.22 -6.04
CA LEU A 517 11.11 -21.28 -7.16
C LEU A 517 10.30 -21.82 -8.35
N LYS A 518 10.39 -23.13 -8.66
CA LYS A 518 9.51 -23.77 -9.66
C LYS A 518 8.04 -23.74 -9.23
N SER A 519 7.75 -23.92 -7.94
CA SER A 519 6.40 -23.80 -7.39
C SER A 519 5.85 -22.38 -7.52
N PHE A 520 6.65 -21.35 -7.17
CA PHE A 520 6.27 -19.95 -7.34
C PHE A 520 6.15 -19.52 -8.81
N GLU A 521 6.95 -20.09 -9.72
CA GLU A 521 6.79 -19.87 -11.16
C GLU A 521 5.51 -20.50 -11.72
N SER A 522 5.14 -21.70 -11.24
CA SER A 522 3.85 -22.32 -11.55
C SER A 522 2.67 -21.47 -11.03
N GLN A 523 2.75 -20.95 -9.80
CA GLN A 523 1.75 -20.03 -9.24
C GLN A 523 1.66 -18.72 -10.04
N LEU A 524 2.79 -18.17 -10.49
CA LEU A 524 2.83 -16.99 -11.34
C LEU A 524 2.20 -17.25 -12.73
N GLU A 525 2.49 -18.38 -13.36
CA GLU A 525 1.89 -18.82 -14.63
C GLU A 525 0.36 -18.94 -14.49
N ASN A 526 -0.13 -19.51 -13.37
CA ASN A 526 -1.56 -19.57 -13.04
C ASN A 526 -2.18 -18.17 -12.90
N LEU A 527 -1.55 -17.26 -12.15
CA LEU A 527 -2.06 -15.89 -11.95
C LEU A 527 -2.01 -15.03 -13.23
N GLN A 528 -1.15 -15.37 -14.20
CA GLN A 528 -1.08 -14.70 -15.49
C GLN A 528 -2.06 -15.28 -16.54
N THR A 529 -2.53 -16.51 -16.37
CA THR A 529 -3.48 -17.18 -17.28
C THR A 529 -4.94 -16.97 -16.87
N VAL A 530 -5.23 -16.69 -15.59
CA VAL A 530 -6.58 -16.27 -15.19
C VAL A 530 -6.84 -14.84 -15.65
N ASP A 531 -7.76 -14.71 -16.61
CA ASP A 531 -8.30 -13.42 -17.04
C ASP A 531 -9.19 -12.83 -15.92
N MET A 532 -8.53 -12.13 -14.98
CA MET A 532 -9.12 -11.54 -13.77
C MET A 532 -9.93 -10.27 -14.05
N GLU A 533 -10.18 -9.89 -15.30
CA GLU A 533 -11.05 -8.76 -15.65
C GLU A 533 -12.54 -9.06 -15.38
N ASP A 534 -12.96 -10.32 -15.43
CA ASP A 534 -14.35 -10.73 -15.24
C ASP A 534 -14.73 -10.82 -13.73
N PRO A 535 -15.75 -10.07 -13.25
CA PRO A 535 -16.24 -10.17 -11.87
C PRO A 535 -16.66 -11.57 -11.43
N SER A 536 -17.12 -12.42 -12.37
CA SER A 536 -17.50 -13.79 -12.07
C SER A 536 -16.29 -14.71 -11.83
N SER A 537 -15.16 -14.51 -12.53
CA SER A 537 -13.88 -15.17 -12.21
C SER A 537 -13.44 -14.84 -10.77
N ARG A 538 -13.54 -13.56 -10.38
CA ARG A 538 -13.16 -13.10 -9.03
C ARG A 538 -14.06 -13.68 -7.94
N PHE A 539 -15.36 -13.79 -8.19
CA PHE A 539 -16.30 -14.38 -7.24
C PHE A 539 -16.02 -15.87 -7.01
N LEU A 540 -15.74 -16.61 -8.09
CA LEU A 540 -15.34 -18.01 -8.03
C LEU A 540 -14.05 -18.20 -7.25
N MET A 541 -13.01 -17.44 -7.61
CA MET A 541 -11.71 -17.48 -6.93
C MET A 541 -11.87 -17.24 -5.43
N LYS A 542 -12.68 -16.25 -5.01
CA LYS A 542 -12.98 -16.00 -3.60
C LYS A 542 -13.65 -17.19 -2.89
N ARG A 543 -14.60 -17.87 -3.54
CA ARG A 543 -15.27 -19.04 -2.93
C ARG A 543 -14.33 -20.25 -2.80
N VAL A 544 -13.49 -20.52 -3.80
CA VAL A 544 -12.49 -21.61 -3.67
C VAL A 544 -11.42 -21.26 -2.65
N ASN A 545 -10.97 -20.01 -2.61
CA ASN A 545 -10.00 -19.54 -1.64
C ASN A 545 -10.52 -19.59 -0.19
N HIS A 546 -11.84 -19.63 0.03
CA HIS A 546 -12.47 -19.90 1.33
C HIS A 546 -12.44 -21.38 1.70
N LEU A 547 -12.62 -22.29 0.73
CA LEU A 547 -12.48 -23.74 0.94
C LEU A 547 -11.05 -24.14 1.33
N GLU A 548 -10.05 -23.55 0.67
CA GLU A 548 -8.63 -23.85 0.99
C GLU A 548 -8.28 -23.46 2.43
N GLU A 549 -8.73 -22.29 2.88
CA GLU A 549 -8.53 -21.78 4.24
C GLU A 549 -9.23 -22.65 5.29
N ARG A 550 -10.40 -23.21 4.95
CA ARG A 550 -11.27 -23.90 5.91
C ARG A 550 -10.92 -25.38 6.10
N PHE A 551 -10.36 -26.07 5.10
CA PHE A 551 -10.29 -27.54 5.10
C PHE A 551 -8.92 -28.20 4.81
N VAL A 552 -7.94 -27.54 4.16
CA VAL A 552 -6.81 -28.32 3.55
C VAL A 552 -5.40 -27.68 3.58
N GLY A 553 -5.19 -26.57 4.31
CA GLY A 553 -4.00 -25.71 4.15
C GLY A 553 -2.61 -26.38 4.10
N ALA A 554 -2.31 -27.34 4.97
CA ALA A 554 -1.00 -28.01 5.02
C ALA A 554 -0.84 -29.09 3.91
N ILE A 555 -1.77 -30.05 3.87
CA ILE A 555 -1.76 -31.17 2.91
C ILE A 555 -1.80 -30.67 1.45
N LEU A 556 -2.60 -29.63 1.17
CA LEU A 556 -2.72 -29.07 -0.17
C LEU A 556 -1.45 -28.33 -0.60
N SER A 557 -0.70 -27.75 0.34
CA SER A 557 0.63 -27.18 0.07
C SER A 557 1.62 -28.27 -0.39
N GLN A 558 1.64 -29.42 0.27
CA GLN A 558 2.48 -30.57 -0.11
C GLN A 558 2.03 -31.19 -1.46
N LEU A 559 0.72 -31.33 -1.70
CA LEU A 559 0.19 -31.85 -2.97
C LEU A 559 0.47 -30.90 -4.15
N ARG A 560 0.47 -29.59 -3.93
CA ARG A 560 0.89 -28.57 -4.93
C ARG A 560 2.38 -28.62 -5.27
N GLN A 561 3.23 -29.10 -4.36
CA GLN A 561 4.67 -29.26 -4.57
C GLN A 561 5.03 -30.60 -5.25
N ALA A 562 4.11 -31.56 -5.33
CA ALA A 562 4.37 -32.86 -5.96
C ALA A 562 4.58 -32.70 -7.49
N PRO A 563 5.74 -33.12 -8.05
CA PRO A 563 6.09 -32.84 -9.44
C PRO A 563 5.11 -33.47 -10.45
N GLU A 564 4.61 -34.67 -10.15
CA GLU A 564 3.59 -35.37 -10.95
C GLU A 564 2.29 -34.56 -11.08
N ILE A 565 1.88 -33.88 -10.00
CA ILE A 565 0.66 -33.06 -9.96
C ILE A 565 0.90 -31.73 -10.70
N ILE A 566 2.10 -31.13 -10.57
CA ILE A 566 2.48 -29.92 -11.32
C ILE A 566 2.46 -30.20 -12.84
N ASP A 567 3.11 -31.26 -13.30
CA ASP A 567 3.18 -31.61 -14.72
C ASP A 567 1.80 -31.99 -15.28
N LEU A 568 0.97 -32.66 -14.49
CA LEU A 568 -0.38 -33.01 -14.91
C LEU A 568 -1.27 -31.77 -14.99
N ASN A 569 -1.25 -30.89 -13.97
CA ASN A 569 -1.96 -29.60 -14.00
C ASN A 569 -1.61 -28.77 -15.25
N LYS A 570 -0.33 -28.70 -15.63
CA LYS A 570 0.10 -28.01 -16.87
C LYS A 570 -0.49 -28.61 -18.15
N LYS A 571 -0.59 -29.95 -18.24
CA LYS A 571 -1.28 -30.62 -19.36
C LYS A 571 -2.75 -30.25 -19.39
N VAL A 572 -3.42 -30.23 -18.23
CA VAL A 572 -4.84 -29.90 -18.16
C VAL A 572 -5.11 -28.44 -18.47
N GLN A 573 -4.26 -27.50 -18.03
CA GLN A 573 -4.33 -26.08 -18.39
C GLN A 573 -4.19 -25.85 -19.89
N LYS A 574 -3.26 -26.54 -20.54
CA LYS A 574 -3.11 -26.46 -22.00
C LYS A 574 -4.36 -26.96 -22.73
N ALA A 575 -4.95 -28.07 -22.27
CA ALA A 575 -6.20 -28.59 -22.81
C ALA A 575 -7.38 -27.63 -22.56
N ALA A 576 -7.41 -26.99 -21.39
CA ALA A 576 -8.42 -26.02 -20.97
C ALA A 576 -8.42 -24.74 -21.80
N ALA A 577 -7.24 -24.12 -21.99
CA ALA A 577 -7.08 -22.96 -22.85
C ALA A 577 -7.49 -23.28 -24.30
N MET A 578 -7.14 -24.48 -24.80
CA MET A 578 -7.59 -24.96 -26.12
C MET A 578 -9.11 -25.11 -26.19
N LEU A 579 -9.76 -25.69 -25.17
CA LEU A 579 -11.22 -25.79 -25.10
C LEU A 579 -11.89 -24.41 -25.06
N ASN A 580 -11.43 -23.53 -24.16
CA ASN A 580 -12.00 -22.19 -23.94
C ASN A 580 -11.86 -21.28 -25.17
N SER A 581 -10.79 -21.44 -25.96
CA SER A 581 -10.64 -20.75 -27.26
C SER A 581 -11.74 -21.07 -28.28
N LYS A 582 -12.43 -22.21 -28.13
CA LYS A 582 -13.53 -22.66 -29.00
C LYS A 582 -14.93 -22.23 -28.47
N LEU A 583 -15.00 -21.49 -27.37
CA LEU A 583 -16.26 -21.16 -26.69
C LEU A 583 -16.72 -19.72 -26.94
N SER A 584 -18.03 -19.51 -26.93
CA SER A 584 -18.59 -18.15 -26.95
C SER A 584 -18.58 -17.51 -25.56
N LYS A 585 -18.52 -16.17 -25.51
CA LYS A 585 -18.55 -15.41 -24.24
C LYS A 585 -19.79 -15.72 -23.38
N HIS A 586 -20.93 -16.09 -24.00
CA HIS A 586 -22.14 -16.50 -23.29
C HIS A 586 -21.98 -17.87 -22.61
N GLN A 587 -21.42 -18.86 -23.33
CA GLN A 587 -21.16 -20.20 -22.81
C GLN A 587 -20.17 -20.16 -21.63
N LEU A 588 -19.07 -19.40 -21.78
CA LEU A 588 -18.10 -19.15 -20.71
C LEU A 588 -18.77 -18.56 -19.46
N ARG A 589 -19.68 -17.59 -19.61
CA ARG A 589 -20.40 -16.97 -18.49
C ARG A 589 -21.36 -17.94 -17.79
N GLN A 590 -22.10 -18.77 -18.53
CA GLN A 590 -23.00 -19.76 -17.94
C GLN A 590 -22.23 -20.80 -17.12
N ALA A 591 -21.15 -21.35 -17.66
CA ALA A 591 -20.36 -22.35 -16.95
C ALA A 591 -19.71 -21.79 -15.67
N LYS A 592 -19.27 -20.52 -15.67
CA LYS A 592 -18.83 -19.84 -14.44
C LYS A 592 -19.92 -19.83 -13.35
N ILE A 593 -21.19 -19.61 -13.72
CA ILE A 593 -22.32 -19.68 -12.77
C ILE A 593 -22.52 -21.12 -12.25
N HIS A 594 -22.43 -22.13 -13.12
CA HIS A 594 -22.54 -23.53 -12.68
C HIS A 594 -21.41 -23.95 -11.73
N VAL A 595 -20.15 -23.58 -12.04
CA VAL A 595 -18.99 -23.86 -11.16
C VAL A 595 -19.19 -23.23 -9.76
N SER A 596 -19.79 -22.03 -9.68
CA SER A 596 -20.10 -21.38 -8.38
C SER A 596 -21.03 -22.21 -7.51
N ASN A 597 -22.03 -22.85 -8.13
CA ASN A 597 -23.02 -23.65 -7.43
C ASN A 597 -22.41 -25.00 -7.01
N HIS A 598 -21.56 -25.61 -7.84
CA HIS A 598 -20.83 -26.83 -7.49
C HIS A 598 -19.85 -26.63 -6.32
N ILE A 599 -19.13 -25.50 -6.28
CA ILE A 599 -18.26 -25.13 -5.16
C ILE A 599 -19.05 -25.08 -3.83
N GLU A 600 -20.29 -24.57 -3.88
CA GLU A 600 -21.15 -24.48 -2.69
C GLU A 600 -21.71 -25.84 -2.23
N SER A 601 -22.04 -26.73 -3.17
CA SER A 601 -22.40 -28.13 -2.83
C SER A 601 -21.21 -28.87 -2.22
N LEU A 602 -20.01 -28.68 -2.78
CA LEU A 602 -18.79 -29.30 -2.28
C LEU A 602 -18.39 -28.78 -0.90
N GLU A 603 -18.60 -27.49 -0.59
CA GLU A 603 -18.43 -26.96 0.77
C GLU A 603 -19.32 -27.69 1.79
N LYS A 604 -20.57 -28.00 1.43
CA LYS A 604 -21.53 -28.72 2.29
C LYS A 604 -21.17 -30.20 2.47
N VAL A 605 -20.39 -30.77 1.56
CA VAL A 605 -19.86 -32.15 1.63
C VAL A 605 -18.56 -32.19 2.43
N LEU A 606 -17.59 -31.32 2.15
CA LEU A 606 -16.33 -31.24 2.89
C LEU A 606 -16.53 -30.84 4.35
N ALA A 607 -17.56 -30.04 4.68
CA ALA A 607 -17.96 -29.76 6.06
C ALA A 607 -18.37 -31.00 6.89
N LYS A 608 -18.52 -32.17 6.25
CA LYS A 608 -18.89 -33.44 6.89
C LYS A 608 -17.78 -34.51 6.82
N ILE A 609 -16.62 -34.18 6.24
CA ILE A 609 -15.52 -35.11 6.04
C ILE A 609 -14.28 -34.56 6.75
N ASP A 610 -13.71 -35.32 7.69
CA ASP A 610 -12.38 -34.98 8.22
C ASP A 610 -11.30 -35.33 7.20
N VAL A 611 -10.94 -34.34 6.39
CA VAL A 611 -9.89 -34.43 5.36
C VAL A 611 -8.51 -34.75 5.96
N MET A 612 -8.27 -34.44 7.24
CA MET A 612 -6.99 -34.70 7.91
C MET A 612 -6.80 -36.17 8.31
N SER A 613 -7.86 -36.98 8.30
CA SER A 613 -7.80 -38.42 8.61
C SER A 613 -7.13 -39.27 7.52
N PHE A 614 -6.90 -38.72 6.32
CA PHE A 614 -6.33 -39.44 5.17
C PHE A 614 -4.82 -39.23 5.01
N GLY A 615 -4.08 -40.32 4.81
CA GLY A 615 -2.63 -40.27 4.56
C GLY A 615 -2.26 -39.66 3.19
N PHE A 616 -1.16 -38.91 3.14
CA PHE A 616 -0.71 -38.14 1.97
C PHE A 616 -0.65 -38.94 0.66
N ASP A 617 -0.11 -40.16 0.67
CA ASP A 617 0.04 -40.97 -0.57
C ASP A 617 -1.31 -41.41 -1.16
N PHE A 618 -2.32 -41.67 -0.31
CA PHE A 618 -3.68 -41.95 -0.75
C PHE A 618 -4.28 -40.71 -1.44
N LEU A 619 -4.06 -39.53 -0.87
CA LEU A 619 -4.54 -38.26 -1.41
C LEU A 619 -3.83 -37.87 -2.70
N LYS A 620 -2.51 -38.08 -2.78
CA LYS A 620 -1.72 -37.88 -4.00
C LYS A 620 -2.24 -38.78 -5.13
N THR A 621 -2.45 -40.06 -4.84
CA THR A 621 -2.98 -41.04 -5.81
C THR A 621 -4.37 -40.63 -6.32
N LYS A 622 -5.27 -40.24 -5.40
CA LYS A 622 -6.63 -39.81 -5.76
C LYS A 622 -6.67 -38.49 -6.53
N ALA A 623 -5.79 -37.53 -6.20
CA ALA A 623 -5.66 -36.29 -6.94
C ALA A 623 -5.15 -36.51 -8.37
N ILE A 624 -4.20 -37.44 -8.57
CA ILE A 624 -3.69 -37.81 -9.90
C ILE A 624 -4.76 -38.54 -10.73
N GLU A 625 -5.52 -39.46 -10.12
CA GLU A 625 -6.66 -40.14 -10.76
C GLU A 625 -7.73 -39.14 -11.23
N GLY A 626 -8.19 -38.26 -10.32
CA GLY A 626 -9.15 -37.20 -10.65
C GLY A 626 -8.64 -36.24 -11.74
N LEU A 627 -7.36 -35.88 -11.71
CA LEU A 627 -6.75 -35.02 -12.72
C LEU A 627 -6.68 -35.66 -14.12
N ASN A 628 -6.33 -36.95 -14.20
CA ASN A 628 -6.29 -37.66 -15.48
C ASN A 628 -7.70 -37.79 -16.07
N ASN A 629 -8.68 -38.15 -15.25
CA ASN A 629 -10.09 -38.23 -15.67
C ASN A 629 -10.59 -36.84 -16.13
N HIS A 630 -10.17 -35.76 -15.47
CA HIS A 630 -10.52 -34.41 -15.89
C HIS A 630 -9.86 -33.99 -17.21
N LEU A 631 -8.58 -34.35 -17.40
CA LEU A 631 -7.84 -34.13 -18.66
C LEU A 631 -8.52 -34.83 -19.84
N GLU A 632 -8.88 -36.10 -19.68
CA GLU A 632 -9.57 -36.86 -20.73
C GLU A 632 -10.95 -36.24 -21.05
N LEU A 633 -11.73 -35.86 -20.02
CA LEU A 633 -13.02 -35.21 -20.18
C LEU A 633 -12.92 -33.88 -20.96
N ILE A 634 -11.90 -33.07 -20.69
CA ILE A 634 -11.65 -31.81 -21.42
C ILE A 634 -11.25 -32.09 -22.88
N GLN A 635 -10.40 -33.08 -23.11
CA GLN A 635 -9.96 -33.46 -24.46
C GLN A 635 -11.15 -33.94 -25.31
N LYS A 636 -11.96 -34.87 -24.81
CA LYS A 636 -13.16 -35.36 -25.53
C LYS A 636 -14.21 -34.27 -25.74
N LYS A 637 -14.39 -33.35 -24.80
CA LYS A 637 -15.24 -32.16 -24.99
C LYS A 637 -14.69 -31.20 -26.06
N SER A 638 -13.37 -31.06 -26.16
CA SER A 638 -12.72 -30.25 -27.20
C SER A 638 -12.89 -30.87 -28.59
N GLU A 639 -12.76 -32.19 -28.69
CA GLU A 639 -12.98 -32.96 -29.93
C GLU A 639 -14.46 -32.93 -30.37
N LEU A 640 -15.39 -33.10 -29.42
CA LEU A 640 -16.83 -33.01 -29.66
C LEU A 640 -17.24 -31.66 -30.27
N LEU A 641 -16.58 -30.55 -29.90
CA LEU A 641 -16.81 -29.24 -30.50
C LEU A 641 -16.23 -29.10 -31.91
N ASP A 642 -15.11 -29.74 -32.20
CA ASP A 642 -14.56 -29.75 -33.56
C ASP A 642 -15.52 -30.49 -34.49
N ILE A 643 -15.98 -31.68 -34.09
CA ILE A 643 -16.99 -32.47 -34.82
C ILE A 643 -18.29 -31.68 -35.02
N GLN A 644 -18.80 -31.01 -33.98
CA GLN A 644 -20.01 -30.19 -34.11
C GLN A 644 -19.82 -28.98 -35.03
N SER A 645 -18.64 -28.33 -34.98
CA SER A 645 -18.30 -27.25 -35.90
C SER A 645 -18.23 -27.73 -37.35
N GLU A 646 -17.80 -28.98 -37.56
CA GLU A 646 -17.76 -29.60 -38.89
C GLU A 646 -19.16 -29.99 -39.37
N ILE A 647 -19.98 -30.63 -38.53
CA ILE A 647 -21.40 -30.93 -38.79
C ILE A 647 -22.17 -29.67 -39.22
N LEU A 648 -21.95 -28.54 -38.54
CA LEU A 648 -22.59 -27.26 -38.89
C LEU A 648 -22.21 -26.75 -40.28
N ARG A 649 -21.01 -27.06 -40.80
CA ARG A 649 -20.58 -26.70 -42.17
C ARG A 649 -21.35 -27.47 -43.26
N TYR A 650 -21.98 -28.60 -42.93
CA TYR A 650 -22.76 -29.40 -43.88
C TYR A 650 -24.24 -28.99 -44.00
N ARG A 651 -24.74 -28.03 -43.20
CA ARG A 651 -26.18 -27.64 -43.13
C ARG A 651 -26.87 -27.35 -44.48
N ASN A 652 -26.12 -26.94 -45.51
CA ASN A 652 -26.66 -26.58 -46.83
C ASN A 652 -26.32 -27.59 -47.95
N ARG A 653 -25.86 -28.81 -47.63
CA ARG A 653 -25.53 -29.85 -48.62
C ARG A 653 -26.31 -31.14 -48.34
N LYS A 654 -26.77 -31.83 -49.39
CA LYS A 654 -27.46 -33.13 -49.26
C LYS A 654 -26.62 -34.10 -48.43
N ALA A 655 -27.25 -34.82 -47.50
CA ALA A 655 -26.59 -35.66 -46.50
C ALA A 655 -25.64 -36.69 -47.12
N ASN A 656 -24.35 -36.38 -47.10
CA ASN A 656 -23.27 -37.24 -47.59
C ASN A 656 -22.93 -38.34 -46.56
N LYS A 657 -22.25 -39.40 -46.98
CA LYS A 657 -21.76 -40.47 -46.09
C LYS A 657 -20.99 -39.90 -44.89
N ASN A 658 -20.07 -38.97 -45.13
CA ASN A 658 -19.27 -38.29 -44.11
C ASN A 658 -20.12 -37.58 -43.03
N TYR A 659 -21.30 -37.06 -43.37
CA TYR A 659 -22.20 -36.46 -42.38
C TYR A 659 -22.76 -37.51 -41.40
N LYS A 660 -23.11 -38.70 -41.90
CA LYS A 660 -23.54 -39.81 -41.06
C LYS A 660 -22.40 -40.35 -40.20
N ASP A 661 -21.18 -40.38 -40.74
CA ASP A 661 -19.99 -40.81 -40.00
C ASP A 661 -19.65 -39.82 -38.87
N LEU A 662 -19.71 -38.50 -39.13
CA LEU A 662 -19.54 -37.46 -38.10
C LEU A 662 -20.65 -37.51 -37.02
N MET A 663 -21.91 -37.71 -37.39
CA MET A 663 -23.00 -37.91 -36.42
C MET A 663 -22.80 -39.17 -35.57
N ARG A 664 -22.22 -40.24 -36.13
CA ARG A 664 -21.88 -41.46 -35.38
C ARG A 664 -20.74 -41.20 -34.39
N GLN A 665 -19.69 -40.49 -34.81
CA GLN A 665 -18.58 -40.09 -33.93
C GLN A 665 -19.06 -39.17 -32.80
N GLN A 666 -19.94 -38.22 -33.10
CA GLN A 666 -20.58 -37.36 -32.09
C GLN A 666 -21.29 -38.19 -31.01
N ASN A 667 -22.08 -39.20 -31.40
CA ASN A 667 -22.80 -40.03 -30.45
C ASN A 667 -21.87 -40.92 -29.60
N VAL A 668 -20.77 -41.42 -30.19
CA VAL A 668 -19.74 -42.17 -29.45
C VAL A 668 -19.06 -41.26 -28.41
N LEU A 669 -18.60 -40.07 -28.80
CA LEU A 669 -18.00 -39.11 -27.85
C LEU A 669 -18.98 -38.67 -26.75
N LEU A 670 -20.27 -38.48 -27.06
CA LEU A 670 -21.29 -38.16 -26.05
C LEU A 670 -21.49 -39.32 -25.05
N GLN A 671 -21.43 -40.57 -25.49
CA GLN A 671 -21.49 -41.72 -24.62
C GLN A 671 -20.23 -41.83 -23.74
N GLU A 672 -19.04 -41.71 -24.32
CA GLU A 672 -17.77 -41.74 -23.58
C GLU A 672 -17.65 -40.59 -22.56
N ILE A 673 -18.17 -39.40 -22.90
CA ILE A 673 -18.27 -38.27 -21.96
C ILE A 673 -19.23 -38.60 -20.82
N LYS A 674 -20.40 -39.20 -21.10
CA LYS A 674 -21.37 -39.60 -20.06
C LYS A 674 -20.81 -40.70 -19.15
N GLU A 675 -20.01 -41.62 -19.68
CA GLU A 675 -19.31 -42.66 -18.91
C GLU A 675 -18.23 -42.06 -18.00
N LEU A 676 -17.35 -41.19 -18.52
CA LEU A 676 -16.37 -40.44 -17.72
C LEU A 676 -16.99 -39.51 -16.67
N GLU A 677 -18.18 -38.95 -16.94
CA GLU A 677 -18.93 -38.15 -15.96
C GLU A 677 -19.54 -39.03 -14.87
N LYS A 678 -20.02 -40.25 -15.20
CA LYS A 678 -20.53 -41.21 -14.22
C LYS A 678 -19.45 -41.74 -13.27
N GLU A 679 -18.23 -41.91 -13.77
CA GLU A 679 -17.05 -42.30 -12.97
C GLU A 679 -16.54 -41.18 -12.05
N ASN A 680 -16.99 -39.93 -12.25
CA ASN A 680 -16.75 -38.82 -11.33
C ASN A 680 -17.91 -38.69 -10.32
N PRO A 681 -17.74 -39.08 -9.04
CA PRO A 681 -18.83 -39.04 -8.04
C PRO A 681 -19.40 -37.63 -7.80
N LEU A 682 -18.66 -36.58 -8.15
CA LEU A 682 -19.11 -35.18 -8.05
C LEU A 682 -20.10 -34.73 -9.14
N MET A 683 -20.37 -35.56 -10.15
CA MET A 683 -21.39 -35.29 -11.18
C MET A 683 -22.70 -36.05 -10.93
N GLN A 684 -22.81 -36.84 -9.87
CA GLN A 684 -23.95 -37.74 -9.64
C GLN A 684 -25.23 -37.05 -9.13
N ASP A 685 -25.15 -35.80 -8.65
CA ASP A 685 -26.30 -34.99 -8.24
C ASP A 685 -27.27 -34.60 -9.39
N PHE A 686 -27.02 -35.03 -10.63
CA PHE A 686 -27.87 -34.75 -11.79
C PHE A 686 -28.98 -35.77 -12.07
N GLU A 687 -29.04 -36.92 -11.38
CA GLU A 687 -30.15 -37.90 -11.57
C GLU A 687 -31.54 -37.31 -11.27
N ALA A 688 -31.62 -36.23 -10.49
CA ALA A 688 -32.88 -35.50 -10.24
C ALA A 688 -33.46 -34.78 -11.48
N LEU A 689 -32.70 -34.64 -12.58
CA LEU A 689 -33.17 -34.05 -13.84
C LEU A 689 -33.50 -35.11 -14.92
N ASP A 690 -33.13 -36.38 -14.72
CA ASP A 690 -33.36 -37.47 -15.69
C ASP A 690 -34.87 -37.83 -15.82
N ASN A 691 -35.72 -37.37 -14.89
CA ASN A 691 -37.19 -37.47 -14.97
C ASN A 691 -37.83 -36.71 -16.17
N SER A 692 -37.04 -36.00 -16.99
CA SER A 692 -37.50 -35.40 -18.24
C SER A 692 -37.31 -36.30 -19.49
N LEU A 693 -36.80 -37.54 -19.35
CA LEU A 693 -36.47 -38.43 -20.47
C LEU A 693 -37.66 -39.15 -21.14
N GLU A 694 -38.85 -39.16 -20.52
CA GLU A 694 -40.03 -39.83 -21.12
C GLU A 694 -40.64 -39.05 -22.31
N ALA A 695 -40.27 -37.77 -22.52
CA ALA A 695 -40.74 -36.95 -23.63
C ALA A 695 -39.96 -37.20 -24.94
N LEU A 696 -39.78 -38.47 -25.32
CA LEU A 696 -39.08 -38.91 -26.54
C LEU A 696 -39.93 -38.67 -27.82
N GLY A 697 -40.21 -37.40 -28.11
CA GLY A 697 -41.31 -36.98 -28.99
C GLY A 697 -41.03 -35.84 -29.98
N SER A 698 -39.77 -35.46 -30.28
CA SER A 698 -39.44 -34.75 -31.54
C SER A 698 -37.92 -34.62 -31.78
N LEU A 699 -37.46 -35.18 -32.90
CA LEU A 699 -36.03 -35.20 -33.29
C LEU A 699 -35.48 -33.82 -33.74
N GLU A 700 -36.34 -32.82 -33.88
CA GLU A 700 -35.98 -31.45 -34.23
C GLU A 700 -35.79 -30.57 -32.97
N GLN A 701 -36.51 -30.90 -31.89
CA GLN A 701 -36.32 -30.24 -30.60
C GLN A 701 -35.07 -30.77 -29.90
N THR A 702 -34.71 -32.05 -30.07
CA THR A 702 -33.43 -32.59 -29.56
C THR A 702 -32.21 -31.90 -30.17
N PHE A 703 -32.27 -31.37 -31.40
CA PHE A 703 -31.16 -30.60 -31.99
C PHE A 703 -31.04 -29.18 -31.42
N LYS A 704 -32.12 -28.61 -30.88
CA LYS A 704 -32.08 -27.36 -30.10
C LYS A 704 -31.63 -27.62 -28.67
N ASN A 705 -32.15 -28.68 -28.05
CA ASN A 705 -31.83 -29.06 -26.68
C ASN A 705 -30.38 -29.57 -26.54
N LEU A 706 -29.83 -30.39 -27.44
CA LEU A 706 -28.39 -30.73 -27.40
C LEU A 706 -27.50 -29.47 -27.43
N ASN A 707 -27.89 -28.46 -28.21
CA ASN A 707 -27.16 -27.19 -28.29
C ASN A 707 -27.36 -26.29 -27.06
N GLN A 708 -28.22 -26.70 -26.12
CA GLN A 708 -28.50 -26.10 -24.81
C GLN A 708 -27.85 -26.92 -23.68
N ASP A 709 -27.84 -28.26 -23.82
CA ASP A 709 -27.19 -29.22 -22.91
C ASP A 709 -25.66 -29.19 -23.05
N LEU A 710 -25.12 -28.90 -24.24
CA LEU A 710 -23.70 -28.56 -24.41
C LEU A 710 -23.32 -27.18 -23.82
N GLN A 711 -24.26 -26.41 -23.25
CA GLN A 711 -23.97 -25.16 -22.55
C GLN A 711 -23.82 -25.34 -21.03
N SER A 712 -24.27 -26.46 -20.44
CA SER A 712 -24.19 -26.70 -18.99
C SER A 712 -22.77 -27.03 -18.51
N LEU A 713 -21.92 -27.59 -19.37
CA LEU A 713 -20.59 -28.14 -19.02
C LEU A 713 -19.39 -27.32 -19.57
N LYS A 714 -19.62 -26.06 -19.98
CA LYS A 714 -18.76 -25.35 -20.94
C LYS A 714 -17.89 -24.20 -20.37
N GLY A 715 -17.00 -24.54 -19.44
CA GLY A 715 -16.08 -23.57 -18.80
C GLY A 715 -15.54 -23.97 -17.42
N MET A 716 -15.83 -25.20 -16.98
CA MET A 716 -15.18 -25.87 -15.83
C MET A 716 -13.65 -25.84 -15.85
N SER A 717 -13.09 -25.77 -17.06
CA SER A 717 -11.73 -26.20 -17.36
C SER A 717 -10.63 -25.41 -16.64
N ASP A 718 -10.69 -24.08 -16.60
CA ASP A 718 -9.59 -23.29 -16.02
C ASP A 718 -9.56 -23.35 -14.48
N LEU A 719 -10.74 -23.54 -13.84
CA LEU A 719 -10.89 -23.56 -12.39
C LEU A 719 -10.72 -24.95 -11.78
N LEU A 720 -11.25 -26.00 -12.41
CA LEU A 720 -11.00 -27.37 -11.94
C LEU A 720 -9.50 -27.74 -12.04
N ASN A 721 -8.73 -27.08 -12.91
CA ASN A 721 -7.28 -27.29 -13.00
C ASN A 721 -6.46 -26.67 -11.86
N GLN A 722 -6.98 -25.64 -11.20
CA GLN A 722 -6.28 -25.01 -10.08
C GLN A 722 -6.48 -25.76 -8.76
N PHE A 723 -7.54 -26.58 -8.70
CA PHE A 723 -8.08 -27.12 -7.44
C PHE A 723 -8.54 -28.59 -7.53
N SER A 724 -8.30 -29.27 -8.65
CA SER A 724 -8.56 -30.70 -8.93
C SER A 724 -8.33 -31.64 -7.75
N ILE A 725 -7.27 -31.37 -6.99
CA ILE A 725 -6.85 -32.03 -5.76
C ILE A 725 -8.01 -32.09 -4.75
N ILE A 726 -8.74 -30.98 -4.54
CA ILE A 726 -9.89 -30.86 -3.61
C ILE A 726 -11.08 -31.74 -4.05
N PHE A 727 -11.16 -32.07 -5.33
CA PHE A 727 -12.32 -32.75 -5.92
C PHE A 727 -12.23 -34.29 -5.86
N SER A 728 -11.11 -34.88 -5.42
CA SER A 728 -10.92 -36.34 -5.42
C SER A 728 -11.34 -37.07 -4.14
N PHE A 729 -11.93 -36.37 -3.16
CA PHE A 729 -12.14 -36.88 -1.79
C PHE A 729 -13.49 -37.58 -1.52
N SER A 730 -14.49 -37.45 -2.40
CA SER A 730 -15.85 -37.97 -2.13
C SER A 730 -16.05 -39.42 -2.57
N LYS A 731 -15.70 -40.39 -1.73
CA LYS A 731 -16.19 -41.77 -1.84
C LYS A 731 -16.58 -42.29 -0.45
N SER A 732 -17.89 -42.45 -0.21
CA SER A 732 -18.42 -42.96 1.05
C SER A 732 -18.23 -44.47 1.15
N THR A 733 -17.71 -44.93 2.29
CA THR A 733 -17.60 -46.36 2.61
C THR A 733 -18.83 -46.78 3.40
N THR A 734 -19.66 -47.65 2.82
CA THR A 734 -20.76 -48.31 3.55
C THR A 734 -20.27 -49.64 4.12
N ALA A 735 -20.19 -49.78 5.45
CA ALA A 735 -20.55 -51.00 6.19
C ALA A 735 -20.37 -50.85 7.72
N ASP A 736 -21.32 -51.44 8.44
CA ASP A 736 -21.25 -52.02 9.79
C ASP A 736 -20.87 -51.15 11.01
N SER A 737 -21.90 -50.69 11.70
CA SER A 737 -21.91 -50.39 13.13
C SER A 737 -21.66 -51.66 13.97
N PRO A 738 -21.13 -51.49 15.19
CA PRO A 738 -21.87 -52.06 16.32
C PRO A 738 -22.00 -51.13 17.54
N THR A 739 -23.26 -50.95 17.97
CA THR A 739 -23.73 -50.68 19.35
C THR A 739 -23.09 -49.57 20.19
N GLU A 740 -23.87 -48.50 20.39
CA GLU A 740 -23.84 -47.64 21.57
C GLU A 740 -24.08 -48.45 22.86
N ALA A 741 -23.19 -48.34 23.84
CA ALA A 741 -23.45 -48.46 25.28
C ALA A 741 -22.13 -48.33 26.09
N ASP A 742 -21.65 -47.10 26.32
CA ASP A 742 -20.83 -46.75 27.52
C ASP A 742 -20.43 -45.25 27.63
N GLU A 743 -20.60 -44.41 26.59
CA GLU A 743 -20.10 -43.01 26.59
C GLU A 743 -20.83 -42.04 27.56
N ASP A 744 -22.03 -42.36 28.03
CA ASP A 744 -22.86 -41.48 28.89
C ASP A 744 -22.35 -41.30 30.34
N LYS A 745 -21.20 -41.90 30.72
CA LYS A 745 -20.61 -41.73 32.07
C LYS A 745 -19.36 -40.86 32.13
N GLU A 746 -18.61 -40.74 31.04
CA GLU A 746 -17.36 -39.96 31.03
C GLU A 746 -17.63 -38.44 30.89
N ASN A 747 -18.72 -38.06 30.22
CA ASN A 747 -19.11 -36.65 30.06
C ASN A 747 -19.62 -36.00 31.35
N ASP A 748 -20.44 -36.70 32.15
CA ASP A 748 -20.96 -36.16 33.42
C ASP A 748 -19.84 -35.94 34.45
N GLU A 749 -18.83 -36.82 34.49
CA GLU A 749 -17.69 -36.68 35.41
C GLU A 749 -16.72 -35.56 34.96
N MET A 750 -16.62 -35.29 33.64
CA MET A 750 -15.89 -34.12 33.12
C MET A 750 -16.62 -32.80 33.39
N LEU A 751 -17.95 -32.73 33.21
CA LEU A 751 -18.72 -31.51 33.49
C LEU A 751 -18.62 -31.12 34.98
N ALA A 752 -18.85 -32.07 35.89
CA ALA A 752 -18.79 -31.82 37.33
C ALA A 752 -17.39 -31.35 37.80
N LYS A 753 -16.33 -31.77 37.10
CA LYS A 753 -14.97 -31.33 37.38
C LYS A 753 -14.71 -29.91 36.88
N PHE A 754 -15.23 -29.58 35.69
CA PHE A 754 -15.09 -28.24 35.09
C PHE A 754 -15.88 -27.17 35.86
N GLU A 755 -17.10 -27.49 36.33
CA GLU A 755 -17.90 -26.58 37.17
C GLU A 755 -17.20 -26.28 38.51
N LYS A 756 -16.59 -27.30 39.12
CA LYS A 756 -15.85 -27.13 40.38
C LYS A 756 -14.57 -26.29 40.23
N GLU A 757 -13.78 -26.52 39.18
CA GLU A 757 -12.60 -25.70 38.88
C GLU A 757 -12.97 -24.23 38.57
N HIS A 758 -14.18 -24.01 38.04
CA HIS A 758 -14.72 -22.67 37.78
C HIS A 758 -15.22 -21.96 39.07
N GLU A 759 -15.85 -22.68 40.01
CA GLU A 759 -16.20 -22.12 41.33
C GLU A 759 -14.96 -21.76 42.17
N ASP A 760 -13.95 -22.64 42.21
CA ASP A 760 -12.68 -22.39 42.93
C ASP A 760 -11.97 -21.13 42.40
N LEU A 761 -12.03 -20.87 41.08
CA LEU A 761 -11.51 -19.66 40.44
C LEU A 761 -12.27 -18.39 40.85
N ILE A 762 -13.61 -18.46 40.95
CA ILE A 762 -14.45 -17.35 41.40
C ILE A 762 -14.20 -17.05 42.88
N GLU A 763 -13.97 -18.06 43.73
CA GLU A 763 -13.62 -17.84 45.13
C GLU A 763 -12.21 -17.23 45.29
N LEU A 764 -11.27 -17.58 44.41
CA LEU A 764 -9.93 -16.98 44.37
C LEU A 764 -9.97 -15.48 44.03
N MET A 765 -10.81 -15.09 43.06
CA MET A 765 -10.93 -13.70 42.58
C MET A 765 -11.67 -12.77 43.56
N ASN A 766 -12.46 -13.32 44.49
CA ASN A 766 -13.26 -12.53 45.43
C ASN A 766 -12.60 -12.29 46.80
N LYS A 767 -11.33 -12.68 47.01
CA LYS A 767 -10.60 -12.38 48.25
C LYS A 767 -10.07 -10.94 48.26
N PRO A 768 -10.51 -10.07 49.19
CA PRO A 768 -9.99 -8.72 49.28
C PRO A 768 -8.54 -8.73 49.78
N SER A 769 -7.67 -8.02 49.07
CA SER A 769 -6.24 -7.91 49.37
C SER A 769 -6.00 -7.16 50.68
N SER A 770 -5.72 -7.88 51.76
CA SER A 770 -5.21 -7.34 53.02
C SER A 770 -3.73 -7.69 53.22
N SER A 771 -2.91 -6.65 53.41
CA SER A 771 -1.51 -6.67 53.87
C SER A 771 -0.53 -7.61 53.14
N LEU A 772 0.21 -7.05 52.17
CA LEU A 772 1.67 -6.86 52.29
C LEU A 772 2.15 -5.73 51.38
#